data_AF-A0A6G2K2F9-F1
#
_entry.id   AF-A0A6G2K2F9-F1
#
_cell.length_a   1.000
_cell.length_b   1.000
_cell.length_c   1.000
_cell.angle_alpha   90.00
_cell.angle_beta   90.00
_cell.angle_gamma   90.00
#
_symmetry.space_group_name_H-M   'P 1'
#
loop_
_entity.id
_entity.type
_entity.pdbx_description
1 polymer ?
#
loop_
_entity_poly.entity_id
_entity_poly.type
_entity_poly.pdbx_seq_one_letter_code
_entity_poly.pdbx_strand_id
1 'polypeptide(L)'
;MTDERQHDDRPSAGHEALGSALGEAVGRSADNPISSPPVADIAARAAARAKARRVRHGAVGIAAAAALIAGLATWNTLDGDGGDGSIQVATQPTMPEPAAERAGSQAEPTSGQAEQTAPEQAEQAAEETGAPAAGDEPAAAPATEPAEDESAPPPAGPTPTARDDSAEADTNAEATEAVLSSSASAASLLPSPAAISTGPALAWTEASIDLGAEATSAVELSSLGDGRIVASIRGPDGDRLSLTGDGVTWSSVELPDVAFPHRFAVAGDRWVIASNDWDHPIYPPTAIASRVFVSDDGGGTWGELGLDIAPTQELPPHCAERSAVQEVLAAGERVVVLVSLHRFLEIQEILTERGLIEAGTLAHEWRRSEDTLTIRLGDPADWDLSNEEQLLRVDLSELDLTPEQLEHCDGYASGRVVVLAGDGSTVSRVAEHAGGVTSAVATEDGFAFVVVDDSQTRRFTSSDGLRWVEVATGESGYGTVARGHDGVVWQSHDRNGALSISRGAVDSAPRPVAAFDVLGPLGVLSAGPAGVATAAWALPEQIRSLIGSATFTKDGYELRLGADGLSLWDIADGVAVYELSAEQMEADEPPAGVREVEEADGTTSVAFDDPVTGEELVRFTEADLIPDTDRLVDTREELFGPTGVPPIWIGWSANGERWGWQDAAQAFGLGDGEGLTPVSLAVGSDFVLARSISFDIAEAMALAESPEPEGSQSGPPSSWRARWFIAKVP
;
A
#
# COMPACT_ATOMS: atom_id res chain seq x y z
N MET A 1 24.71 -55.12 -42.26
CA MET A 1 24.46 -56.05 -41.15
C MET A 1 23.25 -55.53 -40.40
N THR A 2 22.39 -56.44 -39.95
CA THR A 2 21.06 -56.14 -39.41
C THR A 2 21.14 -55.57 -38.00
N ASP A 3 20.32 -54.55 -37.72
CA ASP A 3 19.98 -54.17 -36.36
C ASP A 3 18.45 -54.11 -36.24
N GLU A 4 17.91 -54.89 -35.31
CA GLU A 4 16.49 -55.17 -35.14
C GLU A 4 16.29 -55.65 -33.70
N ARG A 5 15.71 -54.80 -32.85
CA ARG A 5 14.98 -55.22 -31.63
C ARG A 5 14.09 -54.13 -31.08
N GLN A 6 12.80 -54.43 -31.08
CA GLN A 6 11.76 -53.66 -30.41
C GLN A 6 11.87 -53.81 -28.89
N HIS A 7 11.53 -52.76 -28.15
CA HIS A 7 10.87 -52.89 -26.84
C HIS A 7 9.64 -51.99 -26.84
N ASP A 8 8.49 -52.61 -26.56
CA ASP A 8 7.24 -51.92 -26.27
C ASP A 8 7.27 -51.45 -24.82
N ASP A 9 6.87 -50.21 -24.56
CA ASP A 9 6.38 -49.80 -23.23
C ASP A 9 4.94 -49.30 -23.36
N ARG A 10 4.04 -49.96 -22.62
CA ARG A 10 2.63 -49.58 -22.50
C ARG A 10 2.43 -48.77 -21.22
N PRO A 11 1.70 -47.65 -21.24
CA PRO A 11 1.28 -46.99 -20.01
C PRO A 11 0.37 -47.93 -19.18
N SER A 12 0.46 -47.83 -17.87
CA SER A 12 -0.20 -48.74 -16.93
C SER A 12 -1.71 -48.48 -16.80
N ALA A 13 -2.49 -49.54 -16.70
CA ALA A 13 -3.97 -49.50 -16.62
C ALA A 13 -4.54 -48.94 -15.30
N GLY A 14 -3.78 -48.13 -14.56
CA GLY A 14 -4.20 -47.53 -13.29
C GLY A 14 -5.02 -46.25 -13.45
N HIS A 15 -4.76 -45.45 -14.51
CA HIS A 15 -5.39 -44.13 -14.66
C HIS A 15 -6.75 -44.15 -15.36
N GLU A 16 -7.02 -45.08 -16.28
CA GLU A 16 -8.36 -45.23 -16.87
C GLU A 16 -9.41 -45.66 -15.84
N ALA A 17 -9.03 -46.46 -14.83
CA ALA A 17 -9.93 -46.90 -13.77
C ALA A 17 -10.41 -45.74 -12.87
N LEU A 18 -9.52 -44.76 -12.59
CA LEU A 18 -9.84 -43.57 -11.81
C LEU A 18 -10.67 -42.57 -12.62
N GLY A 19 -10.33 -42.36 -13.88
CA GLY A 19 -11.13 -41.52 -14.81
C GLY A 19 -12.54 -42.05 -15.03
N SER A 20 -12.69 -43.37 -15.22
CA SER A 20 -14.01 -43.99 -15.38
C SER A 20 -14.84 -43.98 -14.09
N ALA A 21 -14.22 -44.16 -12.92
CA ALA A 21 -14.94 -44.09 -11.64
C ALA A 21 -15.48 -42.69 -11.32
N LEU A 22 -14.72 -41.63 -11.65
CA LEU A 22 -15.18 -40.25 -11.54
C LEU A 22 -16.27 -39.91 -12.57
N GLY A 23 -16.10 -40.34 -13.82
CA GLY A 23 -17.12 -40.16 -14.87
C GLY A 23 -18.45 -40.84 -14.53
N GLU A 24 -18.43 -42.03 -13.95
CA GLU A 24 -19.64 -42.76 -13.57
C GLU A 24 -20.30 -42.23 -12.28
N ALA A 25 -19.52 -41.60 -11.38
CA ALA A 25 -20.06 -40.92 -10.20
C ALA A 25 -20.78 -39.61 -10.57
N VAL A 26 -20.18 -38.79 -11.44
CA VAL A 26 -20.81 -37.55 -11.94
C VAL A 26 -22.04 -37.87 -12.81
N GLY A 27 -21.94 -38.88 -13.69
CA GLY A 27 -23.05 -39.29 -14.55
C GLY A 27 -24.31 -39.74 -13.81
N ARG A 28 -24.18 -40.38 -12.63
CA ARG A 28 -25.34 -40.80 -11.83
C ARG A 28 -25.97 -39.70 -10.98
N SER A 29 -25.32 -38.54 -10.84
CA SER A 29 -25.90 -37.40 -10.09
C SER A 29 -26.81 -36.51 -10.95
N ALA A 30 -26.78 -36.66 -12.28
CA ALA A 30 -27.53 -35.81 -13.21
C ALA A 30 -28.99 -36.28 -13.47
N ASP A 31 -29.33 -37.54 -13.16
CA ASP A 31 -30.62 -38.16 -13.53
C ASP A 31 -31.69 -38.16 -12.41
N ASN A 32 -31.40 -37.57 -11.24
CA ASN A 32 -32.41 -37.34 -10.20
C ASN A 32 -32.92 -35.89 -10.27
N PRO A 33 -34.12 -35.62 -10.82
CA PRO A 33 -34.70 -34.30 -10.73
C PRO A 33 -35.04 -34.00 -9.27
N ILE A 34 -34.25 -33.11 -8.65
CA ILE A 34 -34.65 -32.44 -7.41
C ILE A 34 -35.90 -31.64 -7.77
N SER A 35 -37.08 -32.14 -7.40
CA SER A 35 -38.32 -31.41 -7.62
C SER A 35 -38.32 -30.21 -6.68
N SER A 36 -37.97 -29.03 -7.20
CA SER A 36 -38.23 -27.76 -6.53
C SER A 36 -39.70 -27.78 -6.06
N PRO A 37 -40.00 -27.42 -4.80
CA PRO A 37 -41.38 -27.31 -4.36
C PRO A 37 -42.11 -26.34 -5.29
N PRO A 38 -43.34 -26.67 -5.77
CA PRO A 38 -43.98 -25.90 -6.81
C PRO A 38 -44.09 -24.43 -6.39
N VAL A 39 -43.78 -23.51 -7.31
CA VAL A 39 -43.66 -22.05 -7.02
C VAL A 39 -44.90 -21.49 -6.32
N ALA A 40 -46.08 -22.05 -6.58
CA ALA A 40 -47.34 -21.73 -5.89
C ALA A 40 -47.29 -21.97 -4.36
N ASP A 41 -46.54 -22.97 -3.90
CA ASP A 41 -46.38 -23.33 -2.49
C ASP A 41 -45.40 -22.39 -1.76
N ILE A 42 -44.38 -21.88 -2.48
CA ILE A 42 -43.50 -20.82 -1.99
C ILE A 42 -44.29 -19.50 -1.90
N ALA A 43 -44.98 -19.11 -2.98
CA ALA A 43 -45.79 -17.90 -3.02
C ALA A 43 -46.94 -17.90 -1.97
N ALA A 44 -47.58 -19.05 -1.74
CA ALA A 44 -48.60 -19.18 -0.69
C ALA A 44 -48.02 -19.03 0.72
N ARG A 45 -46.80 -19.52 0.96
CA ARG A 45 -46.08 -19.33 2.23
C ARG A 45 -45.63 -17.89 2.40
N ALA A 46 -45.09 -17.25 1.36
CA ALA A 46 -44.72 -15.83 1.36
C ALA A 46 -45.93 -14.91 1.66
N ALA A 47 -47.06 -15.12 0.97
CA ALA A 47 -48.29 -14.35 1.22
C ALA A 47 -48.85 -14.57 2.64
N ALA A 48 -48.74 -15.79 3.19
CA ALA A 48 -49.10 -16.08 4.57
C ALA A 48 -48.16 -15.40 5.58
N ARG A 49 -46.84 -15.34 5.30
CA ARG A 49 -45.81 -14.67 6.11
C ARG A 49 -45.97 -13.15 6.10
N ALA A 50 -46.19 -12.53 4.94
CA ALA A 50 -46.46 -11.09 4.82
C ALA A 50 -47.71 -10.67 5.63
N LYS A 51 -48.76 -11.51 5.62
CA LYS A 51 -49.96 -11.31 6.44
C LYS A 51 -49.68 -11.43 7.94
N ALA A 52 -48.76 -12.32 8.35
CA ALA A 52 -48.34 -12.45 9.75
C ALA A 52 -47.45 -11.28 10.21
N ARG A 53 -46.51 -10.80 9.37
CA ARG A 53 -45.68 -9.61 9.65
C ARG A 53 -46.57 -8.38 9.94
N ARG A 54 -47.58 -8.08 9.10
CA ARG A 54 -48.54 -6.97 9.34
C ARG A 54 -49.31 -7.05 10.67
N VAL A 55 -49.65 -8.26 11.14
CA VAL A 55 -50.33 -8.45 12.44
C VAL A 55 -49.37 -8.24 13.63
N ARG A 56 -48.08 -8.59 13.51
CA ARG A 56 -47.08 -8.30 14.53
C ARG A 56 -46.78 -6.80 14.65
N HIS A 57 -46.52 -6.09 13.55
CA HIS A 57 -46.24 -4.65 13.60
C HIS A 57 -47.42 -3.84 14.17
N GLY A 58 -48.66 -4.23 13.88
CA GLY A 58 -49.84 -3.62 14.51
C GLY A 58 -49.92 -3.81 16.03
N ALA A 59 -49.42 -4.93 16.57
CA ALA A 59 -49.38 -5.18 18.01
C ALA A 59 -48.21 -4.43 18.71
N VAL A 60 -47.03 -4.38 18.07
CA VAL A 60 -45.84 -3.70 18.60
C VAL A 60 -46.02 -2.18 18.59
N GLY A 61 -46.61 -1.60 17.53
CA GLY A 61 -46.88 -0.16 17.47
C GLY A 61 -47.83 0.34 18.58
N ILE A 62 -48.81 -0.49 18.98
CA ILE A 62 -49.71 -0.16 20.10
C ILE A 62 -48.97 -0.24 21.46
N ALA A 63 -48.03 -1.16 21.61
CA ALA A 63 -47.19 -1.25 22.83
C ALA A 63 -46.19 -0.07 22.93
N ALA A 64 -45.55 0.30 21.83
CA ALA A 64 -44.60 1.43 21.78
C ALA A 64 -45.29 2.78 22.05
N ALA A 65 -46.48 3.00 21.48
CA ALA A 65 -47.27 4.20 21.77
C ALA A 65 -47.70 4.30 23.25
N ALA A 66 -48.02 3.17 23.89
CA ALA A 66 -48.32 3.13 25.32
C ALA A 66 -47.10 3.43 26.21
N ALA A 67 -45.90 2.97 25.79
CA ALA A 67 -44.65 3.25 26.50
C ALA A 67 -44.22 4.73 26.39
N LEU A 68 -44.34 5.33 25.20
CA LEU A 68 -44.02 6.75 24.98
C LEU A 68 -44.91 7.70 25.80
N ILE A 69 -46.21 7.39 25.91
CA ILE A 69 -47.15 8.17 26.73
C ILE A 69 -46.83 8.04 28.24
N ALA A 70 -46.30 6.90 28.68
CA ALA A 70 -45.83 6.73 30.07
C ALA A 70 -44.50 7.46 30.35
N GLY A 71 -43.56 7.47 29.40
CA GLY A 71 -42.29 8.19 29.50
C GLY A 71 -42.46 9.71 29.62
N LEU A 72 -43.29 10.30 28.75
CA LEU A 72 -43.57 11.74 28.73
C LEU A 72 -44.27 12.26 30.00
N ALA A 73 -44.98 11.41 30.72
CA ALA A 73 -45.58 11.75 32.01
C ALA A 73 -44.55 11.74 33.17
N THR A 74 -43.41 11.06 33.01
CA THR A 74 -42.41 10.88 34.07
C THR A 74 -41.29 11.93 33.97
N TRP A 75 -40.93 12.35 32.74
CA TRP A 75 -39.88 13.36 32.49
C TRP A 75 -40.25 14.76 33.02
N ASN A 76 -41.54 15.15 33.00
CA ASN A 76 -42.02 16.46 33.46
C ASN A 76 -42.06 16.63 35.00
N THR A 77 -41.41 15.77 35.77
CA THR A 77 -41.41 15.81 37.24
C THR A 77 -40.02 15.80 37.90
N LEU A 78 -38.94 15.85 37.12
CA LEU A 78 -37.58 15.63 37.64
C LEU A 78 -36.55 16.75 37.44
N ASP A 79 -36.86 17.84 36.73
CA ASP A 79 -36.06 19.07 36.78
C ASP A 79 -36.91 20.27 37.21
N GLY A 80 -36.55 20.82 38.37
CA GLY A 80 -37.07 22.05 38.94
C GLY A 80 -35.93 22.82 39.60
N ASP A 81 -36.04 24.15 39.59
CA ASP A 81 -35.02 25.15 39.94
C ASP A 81 -33.87 25.29 38.90
N GLY A 82 -33.73 26.40 38.17
CA GLY A 82 -34.56 27.61 38.08
C GLY A 82 -33.82 28.78 37.40
N GLY A 83 -34.50 29.58 36.58
CA GLY A 83 -33.91 30.77 35.93
C GLY A 83 -34.79 31.34 34.80
N ASP A 84 -35.36 32.52 35.02
CA ASP A 84 -36.30 33.20 34.10
C ASP A 84 -35.73 33.51 32.70
N GLY A 85 -36.51 33.31 31.63
CA GLY A 85 -36.02 33.60 30.27
C GLY A 85 -36.99 33.44 29.07
N SER A 86 -38.29 33.67 29.22
CA SER A 86 -39.30 33.86 28.15
C SER A 86 -39.06 33.21 26.76
N ILE A 87 -39.53 31.98 26.54
CA ILE A 87 -39.68 31.42 25.18
C ILE A 87 -40.96 32.00 24.54
N GLN A 88 -40.83 32.74 23.44
CA GLN A 88 -41.96 33.10 22.58
C GLN A 88 -42.27 31.96 21.61
N VAL A 89 -43.51 31.46 21.64
CA VAL A 89 -44.00 30.48 20.66
C VAL A 89 -44.36 31.22 19.36
N ALA A 90 -43.52 31.08 18.33
CA ALA A 90 -43.81 31.57 16.99
C ALA A 90 -44.63 30.52 16.19
N THR A 91 -45.64 30.99 15.48
CA THR A 91 -46.63 30.15 14.77
C THR A 91 -46.33 30.01 13.28
N GLN A 92 -46.46 28.78 12.78
CA GLN A 92 -46.74 28.36 11.39
C GLN A 92 -45.78 28.79 10.25
N PRO A 93 -45.33 27.84 9.39
CA PRO A 93 -44.70 28.18 8.13
C PRO A 93 -45.75 28.63 7.10
N THR A 94 -45.41 29.63 6.28
CA THR A 94 -46.22 30.10 5.15
C THR A 94 -45.55 29.68 3.84
N MET A 95 -46.28 29.02 2.94
CA MET A 95 -45.77 28.66 1.60
C MET A 95 -45.76 29.89 0.67
N PRO A 96 -44.79 29.99 -0.26
CA PRO A 96 -44.90 30.84 -1.44
C PRO A 96 -45.49 30.08 -2.64
N GLU A 97 -46.52 30.65 -3.27
CA GLU A 97 -46.94 30.29 -4.64
C GLU A 97 -46.01 30.92 -5.70
N PRO A 98 -45.92 30.36 -6.91
CA PRO A 98 -45.00 30.83 -7.95
C PRO A 98 -45.55 32.01 -8.75
N ALA A 99 -44.65 32.84 -9.29
CA ALA A 99 -44.98 33.88 -10.28
C ALA A 99 -44.06 33.77 -11.50
N ALA A 100 -44.66 33.91 -12.68
CA ALA A 100 -44.05 33.51 -13.95
C ALA A 100 -43.50 34.68 -14.80
N GLU A 101 -42.76 34.31 -15.84
CA GLU A 101 -42.53 35.03 -17.11
C GLU A 101 -41.95 36.46 -17.09
N ARG A 102 -40.77 36.60 -17.71
CA ARG A 102 -40.67 37.52 -18.87
C ARG A 102 -39.57 37.15 -19.87
N ALA A 103 -39.94 37.26 -21.14
CA ALA A 103 -39.16 36.84 -22.29
C ALA A 103 -37.97 37.76 -22.65
N GLY A 104 -36.88 37.14 -23.11
CA GLY A 104 -36.51 37.20 -24.54
C GLY A 104 -35.38 38.13 -24.98
N SER A 105 -34.38 37.55 -25.64
CA SER A 105 -33.80 38.08 -26.89
C SER A 105 -33.04 36.98 -27.64
N GLN A 106 -33.20 36.92 -28.97
CA GLN A 106 -32.38 36.11 -29.86
C GLN A 106 -31.11 36.87 -30.27
N ALA A 107 -30.04 36.15 -30.62
CA ALA A 107 -29.00 36.59 -31.55
C ALA A 107 -28.40 35.36 -32.27
N GLU A 108 -27.95 35.55 -33.51
CA GLU A 108 -27.60 34.48 -34.47
C GLU A 108 -26.14 33.97 -34.33
N PRO A 109 -25.81 32.77 -34.85
CA PRO A 109 -24.46 32.22 -34.80
C PRO A 109 -23.55 32.81 -35.89
N THR A 110 -22.27 33.05 -35.57
CA THR A 110 -21.27 33.46 -36.57
C THR A 110 -20.35 32.29 -36.90
N SER A 111 -20.42 31.80 -38.13
CA SER A 111 -19.48 30.83 -38.69
C SER A 111 -18.15 31.49 -39.08
N GLY A 112 -17.02 30.95 -38.63
CA GLY A 112 -15.68 31.34 -39.07
C GLY A 112 -14.89 30.10 -39.53
N GLN A 113 -14.46 30.09 -40.81
CA GLN A 113 -13.65 29.01 -41.36
C GLN A 113 -12.15 29.29 -41.20
N ALA A 114 -11.40 28.21 -40.93
CA ALA A 114 -10.08 27.89 -41.46
C ALA A 114 -8.98 28.96 -41.55
N GLU A 115 -7.83 28.64 -40.95
CA GLU A 115 -6.56 28.81 -41.67
C GLU A 115 -5.61 27.63 -41.39
N GLN A 116 -5.15 26.98 -42.46
CA GLN A 116 -4.08 25.98 -42.41
C GLN A 116 -2.75 26.69 -42.64
N THR A 117 -1.75 26.43 -41.79
CA THR A 117 -0.34 26.76 -42.09
C THR A 117 0.58 25.65 -41.59
N ALA A 118 0.98 24.78 -42.52
CA ALA A 118 2.27 24.11 -42.42
C ALA A 118 3.38 25.10 -42.81
N PRO A 119 4.64 24.79 -42.44
CA PRO A 119 5.68 24.90 -43.47
C PRO A 119 6.49 23.62 -43.63
N GLU A 120 6.81 23.35 -44.90
CA GLU A 120 7.76 22.34 -45.35
C GLU A 120 9.22 22.77 -45.16
N GLN A 121 10.09 21.76 -45.10
CA GLN A 121 11.48 21.73 -45.61
C GLN A 121 12.55 22.66 -45.00
N ALA A 122 13.56 22.01 -44.40
CA ALA A 122 14.95 22.24 -44.74
C ALA A 122 15.71 20.89 -44.77
N GLU A 123 16.44 20.63 -45.85
CA GLU A 123 17.20 19.40 -46.12
C GLU A 123 18.68 19.78 -46.33
N GLN A 124 19.62 18.82 -46.19
CA GLN A 124 21.07 18.93 -46.52
C GLN A 124 21.89 19.76 -45.51
N ALA A 125 23.13 19.43 -45.10
CA ALA A 125 24.01 18.26 -45.26
C ALA A 125 25.04 18.29 -44.09
N ALA A 126 26.04 17.42 -43.91
CA ALA A 126 26.65 16.44 -44.81
C ALA A 126 27.35 15.28 -44.08
N GLU A 127 27.87 14.34 -44.86
CA GLU A 127 28.89 13.35 -44.54
C GLU A 127 30.20 13.96 -43.99
N GLU A 128 30.81 13.34 -42.96
CA GLU A 128 32.28 13.20 -42.93
C GLU A 128 32.70 11.88 -42.24
N THR A 129 33.57 11.13 -42.93
CA THR A 129 34.03 9.79 -42.56
C THR A 129 35.30 9.81 -41.71
N GLY A 130 35.43 8.93 -40.69
CA GLY A 130 36.68 8.81 -39.92
C GLY A 130 36.86 7.57 -39.03
N ALA A 131 37.36 6.47 -39.60
CA ALA A 131 38.10 5.41 -38.91
C ALA A 131 39.58 5.47 -39.39
N PRO A 132 40.64 5.11 -38.61
CA PRO A 132 40.88 3.86 -37.86
C PRO A 132 41.31 4.12 -36.39
N ALA A 133 41.92 3.26 -35.57
CA ALA A 133 42.56 1.92 -35.66
C ALA A 133 42.32 1.16 -34.32
N ALA A 134 42.49 -0.15 -34.09
CA ALA A 134 43.49 -1.18 -34.43
C ALA A 134 44.89 -1.02 -33.75
N GLY A 135 45.17 -1.87 -32.75
CA GLY A 135 46.39 -1.94 -31.92
C GLY A 135 46.09 -1.65 -30.44
N ASP A 136 46.61 -2.35 -29.43
CA ASP A 136 47.52 -3.51 -29.41
C ASP A 136 47.27 -4.39 -28.15
N GLU A 137 47.63 -5.67 -28.26
CA GLU A 137 47.82 -6.62 -27.14
C GLU A 137 49.03 -6.17 -26.28
N PRO A 138 49.09 -6.45 -24.95
CA PRO A 138 49.94 -7.59 -24.57
C PRO A 138 49.63 -8.32 -23.25
N ALA A 139 49.90 -9.64 -23.30
CA ALA A 139 50.67 -10.43 -22.32
C ALA A 139 50.12 -10.73 -20.89
N ALA A 140 50.31 -11.98 -20.50
CA ALA A 140 49.90 -12.58 -19.23
C ALA A 140 51.04 -12.76 -18.22
N ALA A 141 50.68 -12.82 -16.92
CA ALA A 141 51.28 -13.61 -15.82
C ALA A 141 52.76 -13.32 -15.42
N PRO A 142 53.18 -13.51 -14.14
CA PRO A 142 53.01 -14.71 -13.29
C PRO A 142 52.26 -14.42 -11.96
N ALA A 143 51.53 -15.35 -11.33
CA ALA A 143 51.94 -16.62 -10.72
C ALA A 143 52.91 -16.47 -9.52
N THR A 144 52.37 -16.57 -8.30
CA THR A 144 53.12 -16.65 -7.04
C THR A 144 52.63 -17.88 -6.25
N GLU A 145 53.56 -18.76 -5.87
CA GLU A 145 53.30 -19.96 -5.07
C GLU A 145 53.24 -19.67 -3.55
N PRO A 146 52.69 -20.60 -2.73
CA PRO A 146 52.24 -20.29 -1.37
C PRO A 146 53.35 -20.37 -0.30
N ALA A 147 53.15 -19.63 0.80
CA ALA A 147 53.98 -19.70 2.00
C ALA A 147 53.28 -20.44 3.16
N GLU A 148 53.90 -21.55 3.53
CA GLU A 148 53.96 -22.28 4.81
C GLU A 148 53.11 -21.79 6.01
N ASP A 149 52.17 -22.67 6.41
CA ASP A 149 51.97 -23.21 7.77
C ASP A 149 52.67 -22.50 8.96
N GLU A 150 51.88 -21.81 9.79
CA GLU A 150 52.18 -21.65 11.22
C GLU A 150 50.96 -21.98 12.08
N SER A 151 51.02 -23.14 12.74
CA SER A 151 49.97 -23.67 13.62
C SER A 151 49.87 -22.92 14.96
N ALA A 152 48.77 -22.19 15.19
CA ALA A 152 48.47 -21.56 16.48
C ALA A 152 47.75 -22.51 17.46
N PRO A 153 48.06 -22.47 18.77
CA PRO A 153 47.42 -23.32 19.78
C PRO A 153 46.01 -22.81 20.19
N PRO A 154 45.10 -23.68 20.66
CA PRO A 154 43.74 -23.30 21.01
C PRO A 154 43.68 -22.45 22.30
N PRO A 155 42.75 -21.46 22.38
CA PRO A 155 42.55 -20.68 23.60
C PRO A 155 41.91 -21.51 24.72
N ALA A 156 42.31 -21.24 25.96
CA ALA A 156 41.75 -21.88 27.14
C ALA A 156 40.33 -21.34 27.46
N GLY A 157 39.39 -22.24 27.74
CA GLY A 157 38.04 -21.87 28.16
C GLY A 157 38.00 -21.22 29.55
N PRO A 158 37.07 -20.29 29.81
CA PRO A 158 36.96 -19.61 31.10
C PRO A 158 36.33 -20.50 32.19
N THR A 159 36.95 -20.52 33.37
CA THR A 159 36.39 -21.10 34.59
C THR A 159 35.24 -20.24 35.11
N PRO A 160 34.08 -20.80 35.51
CA PRO A 160 33.00 -20.02 36.09
C PRO A 160 33.37 -19.55 37.49
N THR A 161 33.22 -18.25 37.75
CA THR A 161 33.34 -17.69 39.11
C THR A 161 31.95 -17.56 39.70
N ALA A 162 31.60 -18.42 40.65
CA ALA A 162 30.37 -18.26 41.42
C ALA A 162 30.46 -16.98 42.26
N ARG A 163 29.47 -16.10 42.15
CA ARG A 163 29.28 -14.98 43.05
C ARG A 163 27.86 -15.01 43.59
N ASP A 164 27.79 -15.37 44.86
CA ASP A 164 26.63 -15.27 45.73
C ASP A 164 26.66 -13.87 46.34
N ASP A 165 25.57 -13.10 46.22
CA ASP A 165 25.30 -11.89 47.00
C ASP A 165 23.81 -11.54 46.85
N SER A 166 23.04 -11.75 47.92
CA SER A 166 21.62 -11.40 47.99
C SER A 166 21.42 -9.89 48.18
N ALA A 167 20.44 -9.31 47.50
CA ALA A 167 19.87 -8.01 47.86
C ALA A 167 18.35 -8.02 47.63
N GLU A 168 17.60 -7.72 48.70
CA GLU A 168 16.15 -7.53 48.66
C GLU A 168 15.83 -6.19 47.96
N ALA A 169 14.86 -6.18 47.04
CA ALA A 169 14.30 -4.96 46.48
C ALA A 169 12.81 -5.16 46.14
N ASP A 170 12.03 -4.11 46.42
CA ASP A 170 10.59 -4.08 46.65
C ASP A 170 9.65 -4.62 45.56
N THR A 171 8.48 -5.05 46.04
CA THR A 171 7.31 -5.46 45.28
C THR A 171 6.69 -4.30 44.49
N ASN A 172 6.75 -4.35 43.16
CA ASN A 172 5.79 -3.62 42.29
C ASN A 172 5.66 -4.23 40.87
N ALA A 173 5.81 -5.55 40.72
CA ALA A 173 5.86 -6.24 39.43
C ALA A 173 4.51 -6.83 38.93
N GLU A 174 3.47 -6.89 39.77
CA GLU A 174 2.22 -7.61 39.45
C GLU A 174 1.34 -6.94 38.37
N ALA A 175 1.63 -5.69 37.97
CA ALA A 175 0.90 -5.02 36.90
C ALA A 175 1.39 -5.42 35.49
N THR A 176 2.70 -5.65 35.32
CA THR A 176 3.30 -5.89 34.00
C THR A 176 3.12 -7.35 33.53
N GLU A 177 3.13 -8.33 34.44
CA GLU A 177 2.88 -9.74 34.10
C GLU A 177 1.47 -9.99 33.54
N ALA A 178 0.48 -9.17 33.93
CA ALA A 178 -0.90 -9.30 33.46
C ALA A 178 -1.06 -8.94 31.96
N VAL A 179 -0.37 -7.88 31.50
CA VAL A 179 -0.41 -7.43 30.09
C VAL A 179 0.36 -8.39 29.18
N LEU A 180 1.48 -8.94 29.66
CA LEU A 180 2.26 -9.95 28.92
C LEU A 180 1.57 -11.33 28.85
N SER A 181 0.53 -11.57 29.67
CA SER A 181 -0.20 -12.84 29.69
C SER A 181 -1.32 -12.95 28.64
N SER A 182 -1.84 -11.83 28.10
CA SER A 182 -2.89 -11.85 27.07
C SER A 182 -2.33 -12.11 25.66
N SER A 183 -1.21 -11.48 25.32
CA SER A 183 -0.53 -11.63 24.02
C SER A 183 -0.12 -13.09 23.72
N ALA A 184 0.22 -13.86 24.77
CA ALA A 184 0.50 -15.29 24.67
C ALA A 184 -0.69 -16.13 24.12
N SER A 185 -1.93 -15.65 24.25
CA SER A 185 -3.12 -16.33 23.73
C SER A 185 -3.22 -16.21 22.20
N ALA A 186 -2.94 -15.03 21.65
CA ALA A 186 -3.00 -14.77 20.21
C ALA A 186 -1.82 -15.42 19.46
N ALA A 187 -0.62 -15.44 20.07
CA ALA A 187 0.52 -16.17 19.53
C ALA A 187 0.25 -17.68 19.33
N SER A 188 -0.71 -18.27 20.05
CA SER A 188 -1.12 -19.67 19.88
C SER A 188 -2.05 -19.92 18.67
N LEU A 189 -2.56 -18.87 18.01
CA LEU A 189 -3.45 -18.96 16.85
C LEU A 189 -2.69 -18.89 15.51
N LEU A 190 -1.50 -18.29 15.50
CA LEU A 190 -0.60 -18.32 14.35
C LEU A 190 0.11 -19.68 14.27
N PRO A 191 0.29 -20.27 13.06
CA PRO A 191 1.25 -21.35 12.91
C PRO A 191 2.66 -20.83 13.23
N SER A 192 3.60 -21.70 13.55
CA SER A 192 5.00 -21.27 13.67
C SER A 192 5.61 -21.01 12.28
N PRO A 193 6.61 -20.10 12.15
CA PRO A 193 7.34 -19.90 10.90
C PRO A 193 7.91 -21.21 10.32
N ALA A 194 8.37 -22.11 11.21
CA ALA A 194 8.85 -23.44 10.86
C ALA A 194 7.77 -24.36 10.26
N ALA A 195 6.49 -24.17 10.58
CA ALA A 195 5.39 -24.98 10.05
C ALA A 195 5.03 -24.62 8.59
N ILE A 196 5.22 -23.37 8.17
CA ILE A 196 5.04 -22.95 6.77
C ILE A 196 6.33 -23.02 5.94
N SER A 197 7.47 -23.29 6.57
CA SER A 197 8.78 -23.37 5.91
C SER A 197 8.91 -24.62 5.03
N THR A 198 9.22 -24.42 3.76
CA THR A 198 9.48 -25.48 2.76
C THR A 198 10.95 -25.57 2.34
N GLY A 199 11.77 -24.59 2.74
CA GLY A 199 13.22 -24.49 2.57
C GLY A 199 13.95 -24.17 3.88
N PRO A 200 15.29 -24.03 3.87
CA PRO A 200 16.07 -23.74 5.06
C PRO A 200 15.93 -22.27 5.48
N ALA A 201 15.75 -22.06 6.78
CA ALA A 201 15.84 -20.75 7.42
C ALA A 201 17.29 -20.21 7.40
N LEU A 202 17.45 -18.90 7.21
CA LEU A 202 18.76 -18.22 7.21
C LEU A 202 19.32 -18.06 8.63
N ALA A 203 20.61 -18.35 8.82
CA ALA A 203 21.30 -18.07 10.08
C ALA A 203 21.82 -16.63 10.10
N TRP A 204 21.17 -15.76 10.86
CA TRP A 204 21.52 -14.36 11.01
C TRP A 204 22.63 -14.14 12.06
N THR A 205 23.50 -13.18 11.79
CA THR A 205 24.53 -12.68 12.72
C THR A 205 24.44 -11.16 12.76
N GLU A 206 24.44 -10.56 13.95
CA GLU A 206 24.50 -9.09 14.07
C GLU A 206 25.85 -8.58 13.54
N ALA A 207 25.79 -7.64 12.61
CA ALA A 207 26.93 -7.10 11.91
C ALA A 207 27.28 -5.71 12.47
N SER A 208 28.52 -5.53 12.93
CA SER A 208 29.05 -4.22 13.29
C SER A 208 29.42 -3.44 12.03
N ILE A 209 28.42 -2.87 11.37
CA ILE A 209 28.57 -2.09 10.15
C ILE A 209 28.98 -0.65 10.50
N ASP A 210 30.26 -0.32 10.31
CA ASP A 210 30.77 1.03 10.46
C ASP A 210 30.53 1.84 9.18
N LEU A 211 29.35 2.47 9.13
CA LEU A 211 29.00 3.48 8.12
C LEU A 211 29.33 4.91 8.61
N GLY A 212 30.16 5.04 9.64
CA GLY A 212 30.42 6.27 10.38
C GLY A 212 29.62 6.37 11.68
N ALA A 213 30.15 7.13 12.65
CA ALA A 213 29.65 7.18 14.03
C ALA A 213 28.19 7.67 14.19
N GLU A 214 27.62 8.29 13.16
CA GLU A 214 26.26 8.85 13.16
C GLU A 214 25.31 8.17 12.16
N ALA A 215 25.71 7.02 11.57
CA ALA A 215 24.92 6.30 10.57
C ALA A 215 23.75 5.45 11.14
N THR A 216 23.23 5.80 12.32
CA THR A 216 21.97 5.23 12.85
C THR A 216 20.78 5.52 11.92
N SER A 217 20.87 6.63 11.19
CA SER A 217 19.95 7.12 10.15
C SER A 217 20.28 6.66 8.72
N ALA A 218 20.85 5.47 8.53
CA ALA A 218 20.71 4.78 7.25
C ALA A 218 19.22 4.61 6.93
N VAL A 219 18.74 5.09 5.79
CA VAL A 219 17.30 5.20 5.51
C VAL A 219 16.79 3.95 4.79
N GLU A 220 17.54 3.48 3.80
CA GLU A 220 17.08 2.44 2.86
C GLU A 220 18.21 1.48 2.46
N LEU A 221 17.84 0.24 2.14
CA LEU A 221 18.71 -0.79 1.58
C LEU A 221 18.11 -1.30 0.28
N SER A 222 18.94 -1.42 -0.76
CA SER A 222 18.51 -1.95 -2.06
C SER A 222 19.57 -2.82 -2.70
N SER A 223 19.12 -3.86 -3.41
CA SER A 223 19.97 -4.74 -4.22
C SER A 223 20.11 -4.20 -5.64
N LEU A 224 21.34 -4.17 -6.15
CA LEU A 224 21.61 -3.74 -7.53
C LEU A 224 21.43 -4.87 -8.56
N GLY A 225 21.06 -6.07 -8.13
CA GLY A 225 20.89 -7.27 -8.96
C GLY A 225 22.20 -7.94 -9.39
N ASP A 226 23.32 -7.21 -9.45
CA ASP A 226 24.65 -7.74 -9.75
C ASP A 226 25.38 -8.40 -8.55
N GLY A 227 24.72 -8.42 -7.39
CA GLY A 227 25.26 -8.93 -6.13
C GLY A 227 25.81 -7.87 -5.18
N ARG A 228 25.92 -6.61 -5.63
CA ARG A 228 26.17 -5.47 -4.75
C ARG A 228 24.88 -5.02 -4.07
N ILE A 229 25.04 -4.52 -2.85
CA ILE A 229 24.00 -3.84 -2.08
C ILE A 229 24.44 -2.40 -1.88
N VAL A 230 23.50 -1.48 -1.91
CA VAL A 230 23.71 -0.07 -1.58
C VAL A 230 22.80 0.33 -0.42
N ALA A 231 23.33 1.18 0.45
CA ALA A 231 22.62 1.82 1.56
C ALA A 231 22.58 3.34 1.32
N SER A 232 21.39 3.94 1.45
CA SER A 232 21.23 5.41 1.51
C SER A 232 21.36 5.86 2.97
N ILE A 233 22.23 6.83 3.25
CA ILE A 233 22.58 7.25 4.61
C ILE A 233 22.43 8.76 4.74
N ARG A 234 21.61 9.16 5.72
CA ARG A 234 21.49 10.55 6.17
C ARG A 234 22.41 10.79 7.37
N GLY A 235 23.11 11.92 7.40
CA GLY A 235 24.01 12.28 8.50
C GLY A 235 24.42 13.76 8.49
N PRO A 236 25.06 14.28 9.55
CA PRO A 236 25.44 15.70 9.65
C PRO A 236 26.57 16.11 8.70
N ASP A 237 27.39 15.14 8.28
CA ASP A 237 28.45 15.32 7.28
C ASP A 237 27.92 15.42 5.84
N GLY A 238 26.60 15.41 5.67
CA GLY A 238 25.91 15.30 4.39
C GLY A 238 25.41 13.88 4.12
N ASP A 239 24.48 13.79 3.17
CA ASP A 239 23.90 12.55 2.70
C ASP A 239 24.88 11.78 1.80
N ARG A 240 24.87 10.45 1.87
CA ARG A 240 25.75 9.59 1.05
C ARG A 240 25.11 8.27 0.68
N LEU A 241 25.52 7.73 -0.46
CA LEU A 241 25.37 6.32 -0.77
C LEU A 241 26.61 5.55 -0.30
N SER A 242 26.43 4.35 0.21
CA SER A 242 27.53 3.41 0.49
C SER A 242 27.22 2.05 -0.13
N LEU A 243 28.19 1.46 -0.82
CA LEU A 243 28.09 0.14 -1.44
C LEU A 243 28.85 -0.91 -0.67
N THR A 244 28.36 -2.15 -0.73
CA THR A 244 29.10 -3.35 -0.36
C THR A 244 28.89 -4.47 -1.38
N GLY A 245 29.92 -5.29 -1.60
CA GLY A 245 29.84 -6.53 -2.40
C GLY A 245 29.94 -7.82 -1.57
N ASP A 246 30.24 -7.70 -0.27
CA ASP A 246 30.48 -8.81 0.67
C ASP A 246 29.65 -8.71 1.97
N GLY A 247 28.96 -7.59 2.18
CA GLY A 247 28.14 -7.27 3.35
C GLY A 247 28.91 -6.65 4.53
N VAL A 248 30.22 -6.45 4.39
CA VAL A 248 31.12 -6.10 5.50
C VAL A 248 32.02 -4.92 5.13
N THR A 249 32.61 -4.94 3.94
CA THR A 249 33.41 -3.85 3.40
C THR A 249 32.49 -2.87 2.69
N TRP A 250 32.48 -1.61 3.15
CA TRP A 250 31.68 -0.55 2.58
C TRP A 250 32.54 0.52 1.92
N SER A 251 32.08 1.05 0.79
CA SER A 251 32.71 2.15 0.05
C SER A 251 31.67 3.23 -0.24
N SER A 252 31.95 4.47 0.13
CA SER A 252 31.10 5.62 -0.19
C SER A 252 31.15 5.93 -1.69
N VAL A 253 30.01 6.33 -2.25
CA VAL A 253 29.93 7.05 -3.52
C VAL A 253 29.75 8.53 -3.21
N GLU A 254 30.58 9.37 -3.81
CA GLU A 254 30.44 10.82 -3.72
C GLU A 254 29.17 11.24 -4.46
N LEU A 255 28.33 12.03 -3.80
CA LEU A 255 27.09 12.56 -4.36
C LEU A 255 27.25 14.05 -4.68
N PRO A 256 26.41 14.61 -5.57
CA PRO A 256 26.28 16.07 -5.70
C PRO A 256 25.90 16.69 -4.35
N ASP A 257 26.44 17.89 -4.03
CA ASP A 257 26.26 18.59 -2.75
C ASP A 257 24.79 18.83 -2.30
N VAL A 258 23.80 18.61 -3.18
CA VAL A 258 22.37 18.85 -2.96
C VAL A 258 21.54 17.57 -3.19
N ALA A 259 22.16 16.40 -3.04
CA ALA A 259 21.55 15.11 -3.31
C ALA A 259 21.26 14.30 -2.02
N PHE A 260 20.00 14.30 -1.56
CA PHE A 260 19.48 13.22 -0.70
C PHE A 260 18.85 12.15 -1.60
N PRO A 261 19.53 11.02 -1.87
CA PRO A 261 19.02 10.02 -2.80
C PRO A 261 17.89 9.21 -2.14
N HIS A 262 16.65 9.52 -2.52
CA HIS A 262 15.45 8.77 -2.12
C HIS A 262 15.07 7.67 -3.12
N ARG A 263 15.60 7.74 -4.35
CA ARG A 263 15.50 6.68 -5.36
C ARG A 263 16.79 6.61 -6.18
N PHE A 264 17.14 5.42 -6.64
CA PHE A 264 18.26 5.22 -7.55
C PHE A 264 18.12 3.94 -8.37
N ALA A 265 18.78 3.90 -9.52
CA ALA A 265 18.90 2.72 -10.37
C ALA A 265 20.30 2.60 -10.96
N VAL A 266 20.73 1.36 -11.22
CA VAL A 266 22.06 1.03 -11.73
C VAL A 266 21.99 0.03 -12.88
N ALA A 267 22.67 0.36 -13.98
CA ALA A 267 22.83 -0.48 -15.17
C ALA A 267 24.30 -0.45 -15.63
N GLY A 268 25.08 -1.45 -15.20
CA GLY A 268 26.53 -1.45 -15.42
C GLY A 268 27.20 -0.29 -14.67
N ASP A 269 27.93 0.54 -15.41
CA ASP A 269 28.57 1.76 -14.89
C ASP A 269 27.63 2.96 -14.84
N ARG A 270 26.42 2.85 -15.42
CA ARG A 270 25.43 3.93 -15.37
C ARG A 270 24.64 3.91 -14.07
N TRP A 271 24.64 5.06 -13.39
CA TRP A 271 23.87 5.35 -12.20
C TRP A 271 22.88 6.47 -12.48
N VAL A 272 21.67 6.33 -11.95
CA VAL A 272 20.66 7.41 -11.93
C VAL A 272 20.19 7.54 -10.50
N ILE A 273 20.16 8.76 -9.96
CA ILE A 273 19.62 9.06 -8.63
C ILE A 273 18.55 10.14 -8.77
N ALA A 274 17.46 9.99 -8.03
CA ALA A 274 16.55 11.09 -7.73
C ALA A 274 16.89 11.63 -6.35
N SER A 275 17.00 12.95 -6.25
CA SER A 275 17.09 13.70 -5.01
C SER A 275 15.82 14.49 -4.77
N ASN A 276 15.54 14.73 -3.50
CA ASN A 276 14.53 15.67 -3.04
C ASN A 276 15.23 16.89 -2.43
N ASP A 277 14.87 18.09 -2.89
CA ASP A 277 15.34 19.34 -2.29
C ASP A 277 14.62 19.60 -0.96
N TRP A 278 15.31 19.31 0.15
CA TRP A 278 14.80 19.47 1.52
C TRP A 278 15.09 20.86 2.12
N ASP A 279 15.84 21.74 1.43
CA ASP A 279 16.17 23.09 1.93
C ASP A 279 14.95 24.03 1.93
N HIS A 280 13.80 23.58 1.42
CA HIS A 280 12.54 24.32 1.47
C HIS A 280 11.77 24.01 2.78
N PRO A 281 11.69 24.95 3.77
CA PRO A 281 11.14 24.68 5.10
C PRO A 281 9.59 24.63 5.15
N ILE A 282 8.93 24.38 4.01
CA ILE A 282 7.47 24.41 3.91
C ILE A 282 6.93 23.01 4.16
N TYR A 283 6.50 22.78 5.40
CA TYR A 283 5.54 21.71 5.73
C TYR A 283 4.14 22.12 5.25
N PRO A 284 3.29 21.21 4.72
CA PRO A 284 3.56 19.79 4.49
C PRO A 284 4.55 19.55 3.33
N PRO A 285 5.33 18.45 3.36
CA PRO A 285 6.46 18.17 2.45
C PRO A 285 6.02 17.83 1.01
N THR A 286 5.36 18.79 0.37
CA THR A 286 4.54 18.60 -0.82
C THR A 286 5.08 19.34 -2.02
N ALA A 287 5.79 20.45 -1.82
CA ALA A 287 6.52 21.20 -2.84
C ALA A 287 8.00 20.77 -2.92
N ILE A 288 8.25 19.46 -2.94
CA ILE A 288 9.61 18.94 -3.08
C ILE A 288 10.02 19.05 -4.55
N ALA A 289 10.98 19.93 -4.84
CA ALA A 289 11.61 19.99 -6.15
C ALA A 289 12.51 18.75 -6.33
N SER A 290 11.99 17.69 -6.94
CA SER A 290 12.81 16.51 -7.25
C SER A 290 13.81 16.82 -8.37
N ARG A 291 15.09 16.52 -8.11
CA ARG A 291 16.20 16.66 -9.07
C ARG A 291 16.69 15.28 -9.46
N VAL A 292 17.09 15.07 -10.72
CA VAL A 292 17.64 13.79 -11.17
C VAL A 292 19.07 14.00 -11.62
N PHE A 293 19.97 13.14 -11.17
CA PHE A 293 21.38 13.14 -11.59
C PHE A 293 21.74 11.79 -12.23
N VAL A 294 22.57 11.85 -13.26
CA VAL A 294 23.07 10.68 -13.99
C VAL A 294 24.59 10.67 -13.91
N SER A 295 25.17 9.50 -13.69
CA SER A 295 26.60 9.23 -13.80
C SER A 295 26.81 8.07 -14.76
N ASP A 296 27.83 8.17 -15.62
CA ASP A 296 28.22 7.14 -16.60
C ASP A 296 29.52 6.42 -16.23
N ASP A 297 30.06 6.69 -15.04
CA ASP A 297 31.37 6.24 -14.56
C ASP A 297 31.33 5.62 -13.15
N GLY A 298 30.19 5.03 -12.78
CA GLY A 298 30.02 4.32 -11.51
C GLY A 298 29.78 5.21 -10.29
N GLY A 299 29.34 6.46 -10.49
CA GLY A 299 29.19 7.49 -9.45
C GLY A 299 30.41 8.38 -9.24
N GLY A 300 31.36 8.40 -10.20
CA GLY A 300 32.57 9.22 -10.13
C GLY A 300 32.36 10.68 -10.55
N THR A 301 31.46 10.92 -11.50
CA THR A 301 31.03 12.24 -11.96
C THR A 301 29.53 12.24 -12.26
N TRP A 302 28.86 13.35 -11.92
CA TRP A 302 27.41 13.49 -12.03
C TRP A 302 27.01 14.66 -12.93
N GLY A 303 26.10 14.41 -13.88
CA GLY A 303 25.37 15.44 -14.63
C GLY A 303 23.95 15.55 -14.10
N GLU A 304 23.44 16.77 -13.95
CA GLU A 304 22.02 17.01 -13.65
C GLU A 304 21.18 16.90 -14.92
N LEU A 305 20.09 16.15 -14.83
CA LEU A 305 19.16 15.89 -15.91
C LEU A 305 18.00 16.89 -15.86
N GLY A 306 17.89 17.74 -16.87
CA GLY A 306 16.75 18.66 -17.00
C GLY A 306 15.44 17.91 -17.24
N LEU A 307 14.47 18.08 -16.34
CA LEU A 307 13.14 17.47 -16.44
C LEU A 307 12.13 18.49 -17.01
N ASP A 308 11.67 18.27 -18.24
CA ASP A 308 10.59 19.08 -18.83
C ASP A 308 9.22 18.58 -18.34
N ILE A 309 8.79 19.13 -17.20
CA ILE A 309 7.54 18.81 -16.51
C ILE A 309 6.61 20.05 -16.51
N ALA A 310 6.66 20.87 -17.56
CA ALA A 310 5.71 21.97 -17.69
C ALA A 310 4.25 21.44 -17.75
N PRO A 311 3.28 22.11 -17.10
CA PRO A 311 1.87 21.73 -17.21
C PRO A 311 1.42 21.70 -18.67
N THR A 312 0.79 20.60 -19.08
CA THR A 312 0.29 20.43 -20.47
C THR A 312 -0.98 21.22 -20.76
N GLN A 313 -1.60 21.79 -19.74
CA GLN A 313 -2.84 22.55 -19.78
C GLN A 313 -2.73 23.74 -18.83
N GLU A 314 -3.35 24.86 -19.19
CA GLU A 314 -3.56 25.98 -18.27
C GLU A 314 -4.51 25.52 -17.14
N LEU A 315 -4.05 25.64 -15.90
CA LEU A 315 -4.82 25.22 -14.72
C LEU A 315 -5.91 26.25 -14.41
N PRO A 316 -7.03 25.85 -13.78
CA PRO A 316 -7.99 26.80 -13.23
C PRO A 316 -7.33 27.79 -12.24
N PRO A 317 -7.92 28.98 -12.02
CA PRO A 317 -7.44 29.92 -10.99
C PRO A 317 -7.31 29.22 -9.63
N HIS A 318 -6.26 29.55 -8.88
CA HIS A 318 -5.94 28.94 -7.58
C HIS A 318 -5.76 27.41 -7.60
N CYS A 319 -5.59 26.78 -8.77
CA CYS A 319 -5.11 25.41 -8.87
C CYS A 319 -3.64 25.42 -9.27
N ALA A 320 -2.83 24.64 -8.55
CA ALA A 320 -1.43 24.44 -8.85
C ALA A 320 -1.13 22.95 -9.08
N GLU A 321 -0.09 22.67 -9.84
CA GLU A 321 0.40 21.32 -10.15
C GLU A 321 1.81 21.16 -9.58
N ARG A 322 2.01 20.12 -8.76
CA ARG A 322 3.30 19.76 -8.18
C ARG A 322 3.77 18.45 -8.80
N SER A 323 5.07 18.35 -9.02
CA SER A 323 5.72 17.16 -9.56
C SER A 323 6.65 16.55 -8.53
N ALA A 324 6.61 15.22 -8.39
CA ALA A 324 7.54 14.47 -7.56
C ALA A 324 8.07 13.26 -8.34
N VAL A 325 9.38 13.06 -8.35
CA VAL A 325 9.98 11.87 -8.96
C VAL A 325 9.73 10.68 -8.03
N GLN A 326 8.86 9.78 -8.47
CA GLN A 326 8.50 8.56 -7.73
C GLN A 326 9.56 7.49 -7.90
N GLU A 327 10.08 7.33 -9.12
CA GLU A 327 11.02 6.28 -9.47
C GLU A 327 11.98 6.73 -10.58
N VAL A 328 13.20 6.21 -10.54
CA VAL A 328 14.20 6.32 -11.62
C VAL A 328 14.65 4.93 -12.02
N LEU A 329 14.86 4.73 -13.32
CA LEU A 329 15.15 3.43 -13.91
C LEU A 329 16.27 3.56 -14.94
N ALA A 330 17.13 2.54 -15.00
CA ALA A 330 18.23 2.46 -15.95
C ALA A 330 18.31 1.04 -16.55
N ALA A 331 18.46 0.96 -17.87
CA ALA A 331 18.83 -0.27 -18.59
C ALA A 331 19.69 0.09 -19.81
N GLY A 332 20.94 -0.37 -19.82
CA GLY A 332 21.93 0.04 -20.82
C GLY A 332 22.03 1.58 -20.93
N GLU A 333 21.97 2.08 -22.16
CA GLU A 333 22.01 3.53 -22.47
C GLU A 333 20.66 4.25 -22.25
N ARG A 334 19.61 3.58 -21.76
CA ARG A 334 18.29 4.19 -21.54
C ARG A 334 18.09 4.54 -20.07
N VAL A 335 17.76 5.80 -19.81
CA VAL A 335 17.21 6.30 -18.54
C VAL A 335 15.71 6.52 -18.71
N VAL A 336 14.94 6.12 -17.71
CA VAL A 336 13.51 6.44 -17.55
C VAL A 336 13.30 7.08 -16.18
N VAL A 337 12.50 8.14 -16.12
CA VAL A 337 12.09 8.83 -14.89
C VAL A 337 10.57 8.82 -14.83
N LEU A 338 10.01 8.34 -13.72
CA LEU A 338 8.58 8.34 -13.47
C LEU A 338 8.24 9.48 -12.50
N VAL A 339 7.42 10.42 -12.97
CA VAL A 339 7.07 11.64 -12.23
C VAL A 339 5.56 11.63 -11.96
N SER A 340 5.16 11.63 -10.69
CA SER A 340 3.76 11.90 -10.37
C SER A 340 3.50 13.40 -10.39
N LEU A 341 2.42 13.79 -11.06
CA LEU A 341 1.82 15.11 -11.02
C LEU A 341 0.60 15.06 -10.11
N HIS A 342 0.60 15.93 -9.10
CA HIS A 342 -0.53 16.13 -8.20
C HIS A 342 -1.05 17.54 -8.39
N ARG A 343 -2.33 17.65 -8.76
CA ARG A 343 -3.06 18.91 -8.78
C ARG A 343 -3.74 19.11 -7.44
N PHE A 344 -3.67 20.34 -6.93
CA PHE A 344 -4.24 20.71 -5.63
C PHE A 344 -4.73 22.14 -5.67
N LEU A 345 -5.66 22.44 -4.79
CA LEU A 345 -6.22 23.77 -4.61
C LEU A 345 -5.33 24.59 -3.67
N GLU A 346 -4.99 25.82 -4.06
CA GLU A 346 -4.21 26.79 -3.27
C GLU A 346 -5.12 27.47 -2.22
N ILE A 347 -5.66 26.65 -1.31
CA ILE A 347 -6.62 27.05 -0.27
C ILE A 347 -6.14 28.24 0.56
N GLN A 348 -4.85 28.36 0.84
CA GLN A 348 -4.26 29.55 1.48
C GLN A 348 -4.61 30.84 0.74
N GLU A 349 -4.45 30.87 -0.59
CA GLU A 349 -4.73 32.07 -1.39
C GLU A 349 -6.22 32.37 -1.38
N ILE A 350 -7.05 31.35 -1.65
CA ILE A 350 -8.52 31.48 -1.67
C ILE A 350 -9.06 32.02 -0.34
N LEU A 351 -8.67 31.42 0.80
CA LEU A 351 -9.12 31.89 2.12
C LEU A 351 -8.68 33.33 2.40
N THR A 352 -7.47 33.71 1.96
CA THR A 352 -6.94 35.07 2.14
C THR A 352 -7.69 36.07 1.25
N GLU A 353 -7.94 35.75 -0.02
CA GLU A 353 -8.66 36.61 -0.96
C GLU A 353 -10.14 36.79 -0.61
N ARG A 354 -10.79 35.72 -0.12
CA ARG A 354 -12.18 35.77 0.38
C ARG A 354 -12.29 36.44 1.76
N GLY A 355 -11.17 36.71 2.43
CA GLY A 355 -11.13 37.36 3.74
C GLY A 355 -11.59 36.46 4.90
N LEU A 356 -11.47 35.14 4.73
CA LEU A 356 -11.83 34.12 5.72
C LEU A 356 -10.71 33.89 6.75
N ILE A 357 -9.46 34.25 6.42
CA ILE A 357 -8.31 34.27 7.33
C ILE A 357 -7.54 35.59 7.18
N GLU A 358 -6.75 35.95 8.19
CA GLU A 358 -5.87 37.13 8.11
C GLU A 358 -4.63 36.84 7.24
N ALA A 359 -4.11 37.88 6.57
CA ALA A 359 -2.91 37.75 5.75
C ALA A 359 -1.69 37.39 6.61
N GLY A 360 -1.14 36.20 6.40
CA GLY A 360 -0.04 35.63 7.20
C GLY A 360 -0.50 34.57 8.21
N THR A 361 -1.81 34.37 8.42
CA THR A 361 -2.34 33.14 9.01
C THR A 361 -2.10 32.01 8.01
N LEU A 362 -1.39 30.96 8.44
CA LEU A 362 -1.18 29.79 7.62
C LEU A 362 -2.37 28.84 7.72
N ALA A 363 -2.86 28.38 6.57
CA ALA A 363 -3.85 27.33 6.41
C ALA A 363 -3.15 26.04 6.01
N HIS A 364 -3.29 25.03 6.86
CA HIS A 364 -2.72 23.70 6.71
C HIS A 364 -3.82 22.64 6.87
N GLU A 365 -3.43 21.37 6.74
CA GLU A 365 -4.24 20.16 7.01
C GLU A 365 -5.74 20.40 6.88
N TRP A 366 -6.25 20.23 5.67
CA TRP A 366 -7.65 20.41 5.37
C TRP A 366 -8.30 19.10 4.96
N ARG A 367 -9.55 18.91 5.38
CA ARG A 367 -10.39 17.76 5.05
C ARG A 367 -11.73 18.27 4.56
N ARG A 368 -12.13 17.80 3.39
CA ARG A 368 -13.46 18.02 2.83
C ARG A 368 -14.46 17.00 3.40
N SER A 369 -15.67 17.45 3.69
CA SER A 369 -16.90 16.67 3.75
C SER A 369 -17.84 17.15 2.62
N GLU A 370 -19.03 16.55 2.50
CA GLU A 370 -20.01 16.83 1.43
C GLU A 370 -20.12 18.32 1.04
N ASP A 371 -20.38 19.18 2.04
CA ASP A 371 -20.64 20.61 1.89
C ASP A 371 -19.61 21.53 2.59
N THR A 372 -18.68 20.99 3.39
CA THR A 372 -17.83 21.75 4.31
C THR A 372 -16.34 21.41 4.12
N LEU A 373 -15.49 22.42 4.22
CA LEU A 373 -14.04 22.29 4.32
C LEU A 373 -13.60 22.59 5.76
N THR A 374 -13.06 21.59 6.47
CA THR A 374 -12.41 21.78 7.78
C THR A 374 -10.91 21.98 7.54
N ILE A 375 -10.32 23.00 8.15
CA ILE A 375 -8.97 23.51 7.83
C ILE A 375 -8.25 23.85 9.14
N ARG A 376 -7.05 23.34 9.36
CA ARG A 376 -6.24 23.71 10.54
C ARG A 376 -5.47 25.00 10.29
N LEU A 377 -5.55 25.95 11.21
CA LEU A 377 -4.89 27.26 11.12
C LEU A 377 -3.74 27.39 12.11
N GLY A 378 -2.70 28.14 11.72
CA GLY A 378 -1.54 28.45 12.55
C GLY A 378 -0.28 27.67 12.17
N ASP A 379 0.84 28.00 12.81
CA ASP A 379 2.14 27.35 12.58
C ASP A 379 2.11 25.88 13.05
N PRO A 380 2.55 24.89 12.24
CA PRO A 380 2.67 23.49 12.67
C PRO A 380 3.45 23.27 13.97
N ALA A 381 4.38 24.16 14.31
CA ALA A 381 5.13 24.08 15.57
C ALA A 381 4.29 24.44 16.81
N ASP A 382 3.16 25.13 16.64
CA ASP A 382 2.23 25.59 17.68
C ASP A 382 0.89 24.81 17.68
N TRP A 383 0.79 23.70 16.93
CA TRP A 383 -0.45 22.92 16.86
C TRP A 383 -0.72 22.13 18.14
N ASP A 384 -1.94 22.28 18.64
CA ASP A 384 -2.55 21.34 19.57
C ASP A 384 -3.62 20.58 18.79
N LEU A 385 -3.40 19.28 18.57
CA LEU A 385 -4.31 18.45 17.80
C LEU A 385 -5.72 18.37 18.44
N SER A 386 -5.82 18.58 19.76
CA SER A 386 -7.07 18.60 20.51
C SER A 386 -7.77 19.97 20.54
N ASN A 387 -7.09 21.04 20.11
CA ASN A 387 -7.62 22.39 20.16
C ASN A 387 -8.53 22.71 18.95
N GLU A 388 -9.84 22.59 19.15
CA GLU A 388 -10.84 22.98 18.14
C GLU A 388 -10.80 24.46 17.75
N GLU A 389 -10.21 25.37 18.54
CA GLU A 389 -10.08 26.79 18.17
C GLU A 389 -9.10 26.99 16.99
N GLN A 390 -8.25 26.01 16.70
CA GLN A 390 -7.38 26.00 15.51
C GLN A 390 -8.11 25.50 14.25
N LEU A 391 -9.37 25.04 14.34
CA LEU A 391 -10.12 24.48 13.21
C LEU A 391 -11.10 25.51 12.63
N LEU A 392 -10.78 26.02 11.44
CA LEU A 392 -11.73 26.76 10.62
C LEU A 392 -12.61 25.77 9.85
N ARG A 393 -13.93 25.93 9.94
CA ARG A 393 -14.91 25.19 9.13
C ARG A 393 -15.59 26.19 8.18
N VAL A 394 -15.51 25.93 6.88
CA VAL A 394 -16.04 26.82 5.82
C VAL A 394 -16.98 26.03 4.92
N ASP A 395 -18.19 26.53 4.68
CA ASP A 395 -19.08 25.93 3.67
C ASP A 395 -18.43 26.09 2.28
N LEU A 396 -18.38 25.04 1.47
CA LEU A 396 -17.80 25.06 0.11
C LEU A 396 -18.47 26.13 -0.78
N SER A 397 -19.72 26.49 -0.48
CA SER A 397 -20.44 27.57 -1.16
C SER A 397 -19.90 28.98 -0.87
N GLU A 398 -19.20 29.19 0.24
CA GLU A 398 -18.53 30.47 0.57
C GLU A 398 -17.19 30.63 -0.17
N LEU A 399 -16.55 29.52 -0.54
CA LEU A 399 -15.31 29.51 -1.32
C LEU A 399 -15.55 29.87 -2.80
N ASP A 400 -16.80 29.72 -3.28
CA ASP A 400 -17.22 30.06 -4.66
C ASP A 400 -16.31 29.36 -5.70
N LEU A 401 -16.13 28.05 -5.48
CA LEU A 401 -15.35 27.15 -6.32
C LEU A 401 -16.17 26.67 -7.52
N THR A 402 -15.51 26.61 -8.67
CA THR A 402 -16.03 25.92 -9.86
C THR A 402 -16.02 24.38 -9.66
N PRO A 403 -16.83 23.61 -10.41
CA PRO A 403 -16.79 22.15 -10.36
C PRO A 403 -15.39 21.56 -10.60
N GLU A 404 -14.62 22.13 -11.54
CA GLU A 404 -13.24 21.70 -11.84
C GLU A 404 -12.27 21.96 -10.67
N GLN A 405 -12.49 23.04 -9.89
CA GLN A 405 -11.74 23.26 -8.65
C GLN A 405 -12.16 22.31 -7.52
N LEU A 406 -13.45 21.93 -7.45
CA LEU A 406 -13.97 20.97 -6.48
C LEU A 406 -13.44 19.54 -6.75
N GLU A 407 -13.27 19.13 -8.01
CA GLU A 407 -12.56 17.88 -8.36
C GLU A 407 -11.10 17.86 -7.85
N HIS A 408 -10.49 19.04 -7.68
CA HIS A 408 -9.15 19.19 -7.07
C HIS A 408 -9.18 19.37 -5.54
N CYS A 409 -10.37 19.40 -4.91
CA CYS A 409 -10.51 19.33 -3.45
C CYS A 409 -10.40 17.89 -2.90
N ASP A 410 -10.44 16.84 -3.71
CA ASP A 410 -10.38 15.47 -3.16
C ASP A 410 -8.94 14.92 -3.04
N GLY A 411 -7.95 15.79 -3.30
CA GLY A 411 -6.55 15.71 -2.82
C GLY A 411 -5.64 14.63 -3.41
N TYR A 412 -6.19 13.46 -3.78
CA TYR A 412 -5.43 12.27 -4.17
C TYR A 412 -5.94 11.57 -5.43
N ALA A 413 -7.25 11.63 -5.72
CA ALA A 413 -7.90 10.90 -6.82
C ALA A 413 -7.35 11.21 -8.23
N SER A 414 -6.94 12.46 -8.50
CA SER A 414 -6.55 12.91 -9.87
C SER A 414 -5.03 12.92 -10.14
N GLY A 415 -4.28 11.99 -9.51
CA GLY A 415 -2.85 11.80 -9.80
C GLY A 415 -2.59 11.47 -11.27
N ARG A 416 -1.46 11.93 -11.83
CA ARG A 416 -1.01 11.58 -13.18
C ARG A 416 0.46 11.20 -13.20
N VAL A 417 0.81 10.01 -13.68
CA VAL A 417 2.19 9.59 -13.92
C VAL A 417 2.65 10.06 -15.29
N VAL A 418 3.64 10.93 -15.34
CA VAL A 418 4.38 11.29 -16.55
C VAL A 418 5.63 10.43 -16.66
N VAL A 419 5.80 9.81 -17.83
CA VAL A 419 6.99 9.01 -18.15
C VAL A 419 7.93 9.86 -19.00
N LEU A 420 9.11 10.15 -18.46
CA LEU A 420 10.21 10.78 -19.18
C LEU A 420 11.24 9.71 -19.54
N ALA A 421 11.75 9.72 -20.78
CA ALA A 421 12.72 8.75 -21.25
C ALA A 421 13.80 9.39 -22.13
N GLY A 422 15.03 8.87 -22.05
CA GLY A 422 16.21 9.59 -22.52
C GLY A 422 17.51 8.79 -22.50
N ASP A 423 18.60 9.41 -22.95
CA ASP A 423 19.92 8.78 -23.09
C ASP A 423 20.86 9.02 -21.90
N GLY A 424 20.36 9.68 -20.85
CA GLY A 424 21.13 10.11 -19.68
C GLY A 424 21.63 11.56 -19.77
N SER A 425 21.76 12.13 -20.97
CA SER A 425 22.10 13.55 -21.18
C SER A 425 20.85 14.44 -21.27
N THR A 426 19.78 13.90 -21.85
CA THR A 426 18.47 14.55 -21.96
C THR A 426 17.37 13.51 -21.78
N VAL A 427 16.20 13.93 -21.30
CA VAL A 427 14.95 13.14 -21.33
C VAL A 427 13.84 13.92 -22.02
N SER A 428 12.88 13.19 -22.56
CA SER A 428 11.67 13.73 -23.18
C SER A 428 10.44 12.98 -22.66
N ARG A 429 9.29 13.66 -22.62
CA ARG A 429 8.00 13.06 -22.26
C ARG A 429 7.56 12.09 -23.35
N VAL A 430 7.38 10.82 -22.98
CA VAL A 430 7.02 9.74 -23.91
C VAL A 430 5.64 9.13 -23.63
N ALA A 431 5.16 9.17 -22.39
CA ALA A 431 3.83 8.70 -22.01
C ALA A 431 3.26 9.46 -20.80
N GLU A 432 1.96 9.31 -20.59
CA GLU A 432 1.22 9.85 -19.45
C GLU A 432 0.06 8.91 -19.11
N HIS A 433 -0.15 8.66 -17.82
CA HIS A 433 -1.16 7.73 -17.30
C HIS A 433 -1.85 8.34 -16.08
N ALA A 434 -3.16 8.16 -15.92
CA ALA A 434 -3.85 8.51 -14.68
C ALA A 434 -3.48 7.52 -13.56
N GLY A 435 -3.45 7.99 -12.30
CA GLY A 435 -3.07 7.24 -11.09
C GLY A 435 -1.69 7.63 -10.53
N GLY A 436 -1.22 6.86 -9.55
CA GLY A 436 0.12 6.98 -8.94
C GLY A 436 0.97 5.73 -9.14
N VAL A 437 2.29 5.89 -9.27
CA VAL A 437 3.24 4.76 -9.33
C VAL A 437 3.33 4.10 -7.96
N THR A 438 3.15 2.78 -7.91
CA THR A 438 3.34 1.99 -6.68
C THR A 438 4.65 1.21 -6.67
N SER A 439 5.12 0.76 -7.84
CA SER A 439 6.42 0.09 -7.96
C SER A 439 6.92 0.07 -9.41
N ALA A 440 8.24 -0.01 -9.62
CA ALA A 440 8.86 -0.01 -10.94
C ALA A 440 10.16 -0.86 -10.97
N VAL A 441 10.54 -1.35 -12.15
CA VAL A 441 11.73 -2.19 -12.37
C VAL A 441 12.29 -2.04 -13.78
N ALA A 442 13.61 -2.19 -13.90
CA ALA A 442 14.32 -2.20 -15.18
C ALA A 442 15.32 -3.37 -15.26
N THR A 443 15.26 -4.14 -16.34
CA THR A 443 16.12 -5.29 -16.65
C THR A 443 16.77 -5.08 -18.02
N GLU A 444 17.65 -5.98 -18.45
CA GLU A 444 18.26 -5.90 -19.79
C GLU A 444 17.22 -6.03 -20.93
N ASP A 445 16.07 -6.66 -20.66
CA ASP A 445 14.98 -6.84 -21.62
C ASP A 445 14.02 -5.63 -21.70
N GLY A 446 14.09 -4.70 -20.74
CA GLY A 446 13.26 -3.48 -20.73
C GLY A 446 12.84 -3.00 -19.34
N PHE A 447 11.70 -2.31 -19.30
CA PHE A 447 11.16 -1.59 -18.17
C PHE A 447 9.71 -2.02 -17.88
N ALA A 448 9.34 -2.06 -16.61
CA ALA A 448 7.94 -2.17 -16.19
C ALA A 448 7.66 -1.26 -15.00
N PHE A 449 6.43 -0.75 -14.90
CA PHE A 449 5.90 -0.13 -13.69
C PHE A 449 4.43 -0.44 -13.48
N VAL A 450 3.99 -0.31 -12.24
CA VAL A 450 2.61 -0.48 -11.81
C VAL A 450 2.06 0.88 -11.40
N VAL A 451 0.87 1.20 -11.93
CA VAL A 451 0.08 2.37 -11.56
C VAL A 451 -1.18 1.88 -10.86
N VAL A 452 -1.58 2.56 -9.80
CA VAL A 452 -2.90 2.39 -9.21
C VAL A 452 -3.68 3.70 -9.30
N ASP A 453 -4.93 3.60 -9.69
CA ASP A 453 -5.96 4.62 -9.59
C ASP A 453 -7.12 4.10 -8.72
N ASP A 454 -8.13 4.94 -8.46
CA ASP A 454 -9.25 4.63 -7.56
C ASP A 454 -10.05 3.37 -7.94
N SER A 455 -9.93 2.90 -9.20
CA SER A 455 -10.70 1.79 -9.75
C SER A 455 -9.90 0.53 -10.07
N GLN A 456 -8.59 0.65 -10.34
CA GLN A 456 -7.80 -0.47 -10.89
C GLN A 456 -6.29 -0.34 -10.67
N THR A 457 -5.65 -1.51 -10.59
CA THR A 457 -4.20 -1.65 -10.70
C THR A 457 -3.84 -1.99 -12.15
N ARG A 458 -3.01 -1.18 -12.80
CA ARG A 458 -2.58 -1.33 -14.21
C ARG A 458 -1.05 -1.46 -14.30
N ARG A 459 -0.55 -2.32 -15.18
CA ARG A 459 0.89 -2.53 -15.41
C ARG A 459 1.27 -2.11 -16.82
N PHE A 460 2.31 -1.29 -16.91
CA PHE A 460 2.87 -0.81 -18.17
C PHE A 460 4.24 -1.44 -18.38
N THR A 461 4.53 -1.84 -19.62
CA THR A 461 5.82 -2.45 -20.00
C THR A 461 6.38 -1.77 -21.25
N SER A 462 7.70 -1.72 -21.35
CA SER A 462 8.41 -1.14 -22.51
C SER A 462 9.76 -1.80 -22.70
N SER A 463 10.07 -2.27 -23.90
CA SER A 463 11.41 -2.83 -24.21
C SER A 463 12.48 -1.77 -24.49
N ASP A 464 12.09 -0.52 -24.77
CA ASP A 464 12.99 0.56 -25.17
C ASP A 464 12.90 1.81 -24.27
N GLY A 465 11.98 1.83 -23.30
CA GLY A 465 11.64 2.97 -22.44
C GLY A 465 10.84 4.07 -23.15
N LEU A 466 10.66 4.00 -24.47
CA LEU A 466 10.02 5.01 -25.30
C LEU A 466 8.57 4.66 -25.64
N ARG A 467 8.25 3.37 -25.78
CA ARG A 467 6.90 2.89 -26.13
C ARG A 467 6.37 2.00 -25.03
N TRP A 468 5.26 2.44 -24.43
CA TRP A 468 4.63 1.77 -23.31
C TRP A 468 3.37 1.04 -23.75
N VAL A 469 3.23 -0.20 -23.29
CA VAL A 469 2.08 -1.07 -23.55
C VAL A 469 1.48 -1.45 -22.21
N GLU A 470 0.17 -1.24 -22.04
CA GLU A 470 -0.57 -1.76 -20.91
C GLU A 470 -0.73 -3.28 -21.07
N VAL A 471 -0.38 -4.03 -20.02
CA VAL A 471 -0.52 -5.48 -19.97
C VAL A 471 -1.45 -5.87 -18.83
N ALA A 472 -2.24 -6.93 -19.04
CA ALA A 472 -3.08 -7.48 -17.98
C ALA A 472 -2.21 -7.83 -16.76
N THR A 473 -2.55 -7.24 -15.62
CA THR A 473 -1.85 -7.42 -14.35
C THR A 473 -2.10 -8.79 -13.72
N GLY A 474 -3.26 -9.38 -13.98
CA GLY A 474 -3.74 -10.63 -13.38
C GLY A 474 -4.57 -10.36 -12.12
N GLU A 475 -4.61 -11.33 -11.21
CA GLU A 475 -5.12 -11.13 -9.85
C GLU A 475 -4.13 -10.25 -9.05
N SER A 476 -4.18 -8.93 -9.25
CA SER A 476 -3.18 -8.00 -8.72
C SER A 476 -3.75 -7.05 -7.67
N GLY A 477 -3.46 -7.35 -6.40
CA GLY A 477 -3.41 -6.31 -5.37
C GLY A 477 -2.14 -5.46 -5.49
N TYR A 478 -2.03 -4.46 -4.62
CA TYR A 478 -0.80 -3.66 -4.42
C TYR A 478 0.42 -4.58 -4.20
N GLY A 479 1.56 -4.21 -4.77
CA GLY A 479 2.74 -5.07 -4.73
C GLY A 479 4.09 -4.41 -5.05
N THR A 480 5.12 -4.85 -4.32
CA THR A 480 6.51 -4.44 -4.52
C THR A 480 7.17 -5.33 -5.57
N VAL A 481 7.97 -4.73 -6.46
CA VAL A 481 8.78 -5.47 -7.43
C VAL A 481 10.27 -5.42 -7.11
N ALA A 482 11.01 -6.45 -7.50
CA ALA A 482 12.47 -6.52 -7.35
C ALA A 482 13.11 -7.19 -8.58
N ARG A 483 14.32 -6.76 -8.94
CA ARG A 483 15.11 -7.32 -10.05
C ARG A 483 15.98 -8.49 -9.60
N GLY A 484 15.76 -9.67 -10.16
CA GLY A 484 16.68 -10.80 -10.10
C GLY A 484 17.94 -10.57 -10.94
N HIS A 485 19.03 -11.23 -10.57
CA HIS A 485 20.32 -11.17 -11.28
C HIS A 485 20.28 -11.72 -12.72
N ASP A 486 19.26 -12.50 -13.02
CA ASP A 486 18.98 -13.19 -14.28
C ASP A 486 17.96 -12.43 -15.15
N GLY A 487 17.65 -11.18 -14.81
CA GLY A 487 16.64 -10.37 -15.49
C GLY A 487 15.19 -10.73 -15.13
N VAL A 488 14.97 -11.70 -14.23
CA VAL A 488 13.63 -12.05 -13.75
C VAL A 488 13.08 -10.92 -12.86
N VAL A 489 11.87 -10.47 -13.17
CA VAL A 489 11.09 -9.59 -12.29
C VAL A 489 10.39 -10.45 -11.25
N TRP A 490 10.66 -10.14 -9.99
CA TRP A 490 9.98 -10.69 -8.82
C TRP A 490 8.93 -9.70 -8.34
N GLN A 491 7.79 -10.20 -7.88
CA GLN A 491 6.71 -9.37 -7.34
C GLN A 491 6.09 -10.04 -6.12
N SER A 492 5.99 -9.30 -5.01
CA SER A 492 5.14 -9.62 -3.87
C SER A 492 3.85 -8.83 -4.02
N HIS A 493 2.71 -9.43 -3.74
CA HIS A 493 1.41 -8.75 -3.81
C HIS A 493 0.44 -9.37 -2.81
N ASP A 494 -0.60 -8.62 -2.47
CA ASP A 494 -1.75 -9.16 -1.75
C ASP A 494 -2.66 -9.95 -2.72
N ARG A 495 -3.12 -11.10 -2.25
CA ARG A 495 -4.13 -11.95 -2.88
C ARG A 495 -5.10 -12.41 -1.79
N ASN A 496 -6.18 -11.65 -1.59
CA ASN A 496 -7.24 -11.92 -0.61
C ASN A 496 -6.75 -11.91 0.86
N GLY A 497 -5.93 -10.93 1.24
CA GLY A 497 -5.32 -10.81 2.57
C GLY A 497 -4.16 -11.77 2.81
N ALA A 498 -3.57 -12.31 1.74
CA ALA A 498 -2.49 -13.29 1.75
C ALA A 498 -1.36 -12.91 0.80
N LEU A 499 -0.12 -13.12 1.25
CA LEU A 499 1.09 -12.86 0.48
C LEU A 499 1.23 -13.88 -0.64
N SER A 500 1.20 -13.41 -1.88
CA SER A 500 1.70 -14.19 -3.02
C SER A 500 3.00 -13.62 -3.55
N ILE A 501 3.94 -14.52 -3.87
CA ILE A 501 5.16 -14.21 -4.60
C ILE A 501 5.04 -14.79 -6.00
N SER A 502 5.24 -13.93 -6.99
CA SER A 502 5.24 -14.27 -8.41
C SER A 502 6.55 -13.86 -9.08
N ARG A 503 6.83 -14.47 -10.23
CA ARG A 503 7.99 -14.14 -11.08
C ARG A 503 7.60 -14.12 -12.55
N GLY A 504 8.27 -13.28 -13.34
CA GLY A 504 8.07 -13.22 -14.79
C GLY A 504 9.17 -12.44 -15.50
N ALA A 505 9.11 -12.41 -16.83
CA ALA A 505 9.83 -11.41 -17.61
C ALA A 505 9.11 -10.05 -17.52
N VAL A 506 9.79 -8.98 -17.94
CA VAL A 506 9.25 -7.61 -17.97
C VAL A 506 7.95 -7.53 -18.78
N ASP A 507 7.93 -8.14 -19.98
CA ASP A 507 6.82 -8.10 -20.95
C ASP A 507 5.69 -9.10 -20.67
N SER A 508 5.87 -9.95 -19.67
CA SER A 508 5.06 -11.16 -19.45
C SER A 508 4.23 -11.04 -18.18
N ALA A 509 3.01 -11.58 -18.21
CA ALA A 509 2.17 -11.70 -17.02
C ALA A 509 2.92 -12.46 -15.90
N PRO A 510 2.93 -11.96 -14.66
CA PRO A 510 3.68 -12.57 -13.58
C PRO A 510 3.06 -13.92 -13.21
N ARG A 511 3.88 -14.97 -13.05
CA ARG A 511 3.41 -16.30 -12.66
C ARG A 511 3.60 -16.51 -11.16
N PRO A 512 2.54 -16.83 -10.39
CA PRO A 512 2.67 -17.22 -8.99
C PRO A 512 3.61 -18.42 -8.82
N VAL A 513 4.53 -18.33 -7.86
CA VAL A 513 5.45 -19.42 -7.47
C VAL A 513 5.31 -19.81 -6.00
N ALA A 514 4.83 -18.89 -5.16
CA ALA A 514 4.45 -19.17 -3.78
C ALA A 514 3.21 -18.36 -3.37
N ALA A 515 2.44 -18.90 -2.43
CA ALA A 515 1.37 -18.22 -1.73
C ALA A 515 1.40 -18.65 -0.26
N PHE A 516 1.19 -17.70 0.65
CA PHE A 516 1.29 -17.91 2.09
C PHE A 516 0.06 -17.33 2.76
N ASP A 517 -0.97 -18.16 2.89
CA ASP A 517 -2.29 -17.74 3.38
C ASP A 517 -2.20 -16.95 4.68
N VAL A 518 -1.33 -17.31 5.62
CA VAL A 518 -1.19 -16.70 6.96
C VAL A 518 -0.31 -15.43 7.01
N LEU A 519 0.14 -14.92 5.87
CA LEU A 519 1.06 -13.79 5.79
C LEU A 519 0.45 -12.63 4.99
N GLY A 520 0.59 -11.39 5.46
CA GLY A 520 0.28 -10.18 4.68
C GLY A 520 1.54 -9.52 4.10
N PRO A 521 1.50 -8.94 2.90
CA PRO A 521 2.67 -8.27 2.31
C PRO A 521 3.05 -7.00 3.06
N LEU A 522 4.32 -6.88 3.44
CA LEU A 522 4.84 -5.73 4.20
C LEU A 522 5.44 -4.60 3.31
N GLY A 523 5.26 -4.70 1.98
CA GLY A 523 5.94 -3.83 1.01
C GLY A 523 7.45 -4.11 0.83
N VAL A 524 8.02 -5.11 1.52
CA VAL A 524 9.46 -5.42 1.49
C VAL A 524 9.73 -6.65 0.63
N LEU A 525 10.36 -6.45 -0.53
CA LEU A 525 10.86 -7.50 -1.41
C LEU A 525 12.24 -7.12 -1.94
N SER A 526 13.17 -8.07 -1.96
CA SER A 526 14.49 -7.90 -2.55
C SER A 526 14.94 -9.16 -3.28
N ALA A 527 15.71 -8.99 -4.35
CA ALA A 527 16.22 -10.07 -5.19
C ALA A 527 17.67 -9.79 -5.62
N GLY A 528 18.44 -10.86 -5.83
CA GLY A 528 19.84 -10.79 -6.22
C GLY A 528 20.40 -12.17 -6.62
N PRO A 529 21.72 -12.32 -6.77
CA PRO A 529 22.36 -13.61 -7.06
C PRO A 529 22.11 -14.67 -5.99
N ALA A 530 22.04 -14.27 -4.71
CA ALA A 530 21.75 -15.18 -3.60
C ALA A 530 20.25 -15.49 -3.41
N GLY A 531 19.39 -15.18 -4.39
CA GLY A 531 17.95 -15.51 -4.39
C GLY A 531 17.03 -14.33 -4.12
N VAL A 532 15.97 -14.57 -3.35
CA VAL A 532 14.91 -13.60 -3.01
C VAL A 532 14.68 -13.59 -1.51
N ALA A 533 14.52 -12.40 -0.93
CA ALA A 533 14.12 -12.19 0.45
C ALA A 533 12.90 -11.26 0.54
N THR A 534 12.04 -11.48 1.54
CA THR A 534 10.85 -10.66 1.79
C THR A 534 10.57 -10.57 3.29
N ALA A 535 9.95 -9.49 3.74
CA ALA A 535 9.32 -9.43 5.05
C ALA A 535 7.79 -9.45 4.89
N ALA A 536 7.10 -10.00 5.87
CA ALA A 536 5.64 -10.15 5.88
C ALA A 536 5.07 -10.00 7.29
N TRP A 537 3.84 -9.50 7.41
CA TRP A 537 3.09 -9.56 8.66
C TRP A 537 2.53 -10.97 8.85
N ALA A 538 2.67 -11.56 10.04
CA ALA A 538 1.96 -12.76 10.41
C ALA A 538 0.53 -12.40 10.86
N LEU A 539 -0.46 -12.73 10.03
CA LEU A 539 -1.85 -12.34 10.25
C LEU A 539 -2.67 -13.54 10.79
N PRO A 540 -3.21 -13.47 12.02
CA PRO A 540 -4.10 -14.49 12.56
C PRO A 540 -5.30 -14.71 11.64
N GLU A 541 -5.86 -15.93 11.65
CA GLU A 541 -7.04 -16.28 10.86
C GLU A 541 -8.23 -15.34 11.15
N GLN A 542 -8.32 -14.80 12.38
CA GLN A 542 -9.33 -13.81 12.79
C GLN A 542 -9.18 -12.49 12.01
N ILE A 543 -7.98 -11.91 11.96
CA ILE A 543 -7.74 -10.67 11.20
C ILE A 543 -7.85 -10.92 9.70
N ARG A 544 -7.37 -12.06 9.21
CA ARG A 544 -7.58 -12.46 7.81
C ARG A 544 -9.05 -12.63 7.47
N SER A 545 -9.86 -13.18 8.38
CA SER A 545 -11.30 -13.27 8.16
C SER A 545 -11.98 -11.89 8.22
N LEU A 546 -11.44 -10.92 8.96
CA LEU A 546 -11.91 -9.53 8.86
C LEU A 546 -11.53 -8.87 7.52
N ILE A 547 -10.34 -9.16 6.99
CA ILE A 547 -9.83 -8.61 5.72
C ILE A 547 -10.49 -9.29 4.49
N GLY A 548 -10.67 -10.60 4.54
CA GLY A 548 -11.15 -11.43 3.41
C GLY A 548 -12.57 -11.99 3.55
N SER A 549 -13.27 -11.73 4.66
CA SER A 549 -14.66 -12.15 4.87
C SER A 549 -15.42 -11.27 5.89
N ALA A 550 -15.70 -10.02 5.53
CA ALA A 550 -16.46 -9.11 6.39
C ALA A 550 -17.94 -9.52 6.51
N THR A 551 -18.54 -9.32 7.70
CA THR A 551 -19.99 -9.46 7.89
C THR A 551 -20.62 -8.18 8.42
N PHE A 552 -21.69 -7.74 7.75
CA PHE A 552 -22.40 -6.49 8.02
C PHE A 552 -23.87 -6.80 8.30
N THR A 553 -24.45 -6.25 9.36
CA THR A 553 -25.83 -6.51 9.75
C THR A 553 -26.67 -5.24 9.69
N LYS A 554 -27.71 -5.25 8.86
CA LYS A 554 -28.63 -4.11 8.69
C LYS A 554 -30.07 -4.57 8.44
N ASP A 555 -31.04 -3.90 9.06
CA ASP A 555 -32.49 -4.10 8.89
C ASP A 555 -33.01 -5.56 9.01
N GLY A 556 -32.28 -6.41 9.73
CA GLY A 556 -32.60 -7.83 9.92
C GLY A 556 -31.97 -8.76 8.89
N TYR A 557 -31.09 -8.25 8.04
CA TYR A 557 -30.26 -9.02 7.11
C TYR A 557 -28.79 -8.98 7.52
N GLU A 558 -28.06 -10.03 7.17
CA GLU A 558 -26.60 -10.13 7.32
C GLU A 558 -25.98 -10.30 5.93
N LEU A 559 -25.22 -9.30 5.49
CA LEU A 559 -24.34 -9.39 4.33
C LEU A 559 -23.03 -10.06 4.78
N ARG A 560 -22.62 -11.10 4.06
CA ARG A 560 -21.36 -11.81 4.29
C ARG A 560 -20.54 -11.77 3.02
N LEU A 561 -19.44 -11.04 3.05
CA LEU A 561 -18.38 -11.14 2.05
C LEU A 561 -17.48 -12.34 2.40
N GLY A 562 -16.79 -12.89 1.41
CA GLY A 562 -15.86 -14.00 1.56
C GLY A 562 -15.08 -14.27 0.28
N ALA A 563 -14.01 -15.06 0.37
CA ALA A 563 -13.20 -15.43 -0.79
C ALA A 563 -13.99 -16.17 -1.91
N ASP A 564 -15.09 -16.85 -1.55
CA ASP A 564 -15.96 -17.55 -2.51
C ASP A 564 -17.01 -16.61 -3.16
N GLY A 565 -17.18 -15.38 -2.65
CA GLY A 565 -18.15 -14.39 -3.11
C GLY A 565 -18.95 -13.72 -1.98
N LEU A 566 -20.19 -13.33 -2.26
CA LEU A 566 -21.06 -12.56 -1.37
C LEU A 566 -22.38 -13.30 -1.13
N SER A 567 -22.84 -13.36 0.12
CA SER A 567 -24.18 -13.85 0.44
C SER A 567 -24.93 -12.89 1.35
N LEU A 568 -26.23 -12.70 1.09
CA LEU A 568 -27.13 -11.94 1.97
C LEU A 568 -28.10 -12.91 2.64
N TRP A 569 -28.22 -12.82 3.96
CA TRP A 569 -29.03 -13.73 4.79
C TRP A 569 -30.18 -12.98 5.48
N ASP A 570 -31.43 -13.47 5.41
CA ASP A 570 -32.50 -13.04 6.33
C ASP A 570 -32.20 -13.70 7.70
N ILE A 571 -31.86 -12.89 8.71
CA ILE A 571 -31.45 -13.37 10.04
C ILE A 571 -32.63 -14.03 10.78
N ALA A 572 -33.86 -13.59 10.52
CA ALA A 572 -35.05 -14.07 11.22
C ALA A 572 -35.53 -15.43 10.69
N ASP A 573 -35.40 -15.67 9.38
CA ASP A 573 -35.71 -16.96 8.75
C ASP A 573 -34.48 -17.90 8.68
N GLY A 574 -33.25 -17.37 8.82
CA GLY A 574 -31.99 -18.11 8.90
C GLY A 574 -31.52 -18.70 7.56
N VAL A 575 -31.76 -18.00 6.46
CA VAL A 575 -31.60 -18.48 5.09
C VAL A 575 -30.94 -17.40 4.22
N ALA A 576 -30.00 -17.80 3.35
CA ALA A 576 -29.47 -16.94 2.30
C ALA A 576 -30.57 -16.57 1.30
N VAL A 577 -30.86 -15.28 1.16
CA VAL A 577 -31.72 -14.72 0.11
C VAL A 577 -30.93 -14.42 -1.16
N TYR A 578 -29.63 -14.15 -1.03
CA TYR A 578 -28.67 -14.08 -2.13
C TYR A 578 -27.42 -14.92 -1.85
N GLU A 579 -26.94 -15.61 -2.87
CA GLU A 579 -25.62 -16.24 -2.95
C GLU A 579 -25.04 -15.89 -4.33
N LEU A 580 -23.97 -15.09 -4.35
CA LEU A 580 -23.27 -14.60 -5.53
C LEU A 580 -21.84 -15.12 -5.46
N SER A 581 -21.35 -15.82 -6.47
CA SER A 581 -19.93 -16.20 -6.54
C SER A 581 -19.04 -14.99 -6.85
N ALA A 582 -17.74 -15.09 -6.58
CA ALA A 582 -16.76 -14.08 -6.98
C ALA A 582 -16.88 -13.70 -8.48
N GLU A 583 -16.98 -14.70 -9.37
CA GLU A 583 -17.19 -14.50 -10.83
C GLU A 583 -18.47 -13.71 -11.16
N GLN A 584 -19.50 -13.74 -10.30
CA GLN A 584 -20.72 -12.93 -10.48
C GLN A 584 -20.59 -11.50 -9.91
N MET A 585 -19.64 -11.26 -9.01
CA MET A 585 -19.31 -9.89 -8.54
C MET A 585 -18.34 -9.19 -9.48
N GLU A 586 -17.49 -9.93 -10.18
CA GLU A 586 -16.56 -9.43 -11.21
C GLU A 586 -17.23 -9.14 -12.57
N ALA A 587 -18.56 -9.24 -12.67
CA ALA A 587 -19.31 -9.03 -13.90
C ALA A 587 -19.67 -7.56 -14.14
N ASP A 588 -19.54 -7.09 -15.40
CA ASP A 588 -19.86 -5.70 -15.82
C ASP A 588 -21.29 -5.23 -15.51
N GLU A 589 -22.24 -6.14 -15.26
CA GLU A 589 -23.61 -5.84 -14.84
C GLU A 589 -23.90 -6.49 -13.48
N PRO A 590 -24.44 -5.76 -12.48
CA PRO A 590 -24.71 -6.33 -11.16
C PRO A 590 -25.74 -7.46 -11.25
N PRO A 591 -25.60 -8.56 -10.46
CA PRO A 591 -26.51 -9.69 -10.50
C PRO A 591 -27.97 -9.33 -10.26
N ALA A 592 -28.89 -10.06 -10.90
CA ALA A 592 -30.31 -9.74 -10.89
C ALA A 592 -30.91 -9.58 -9.47
N GLY A 593 -31.36 -8.36 -9.16
CA GLY A 593 -31.90 -7.97 -7.86
C GLY A 593 -30.86 -7.42 -6.88
N VAL A 594 -29.61 -7.24 -7.32
CA VAL A 594 -28.64 -6.31 -6.72
C VAL A 594 -28.60 -5.07 -7.60
N ARG A 595 -28.48 -3.89 -7.00
CA ARG A 595 -28.24 -2.64 -7.71
C ARG A 595 -27.41 -1.67 -6.88
N GLU A 596 -26.55 -0.96 -7.57
CA GLU A 596 -25.92 0.25 -7.04
C GLU A 596 -26.96 1.39 -7.02
N VAL A 597 -26.88 2.23 -5.99
CA VAL A 597 -27.76 3.37 -5.79
C VAL A 597 -26.89 4.56 -5.42
N GLU A 598 -26.84 5.54 -6.31
CA GLU A 598 -26.28 6.85 -6.03
C GLU A 598 -27.15 7.54 -4.96
N GLU A 599 -26.56 7.82 -3.81
CA GLU A 599 -27.21 8.52 -2.70
C GLU A 599 -27.18 10.05 -2.91
N ALA A 600 -27.90 10.79 -2.07
CA ALA A 600 -28.01 12.23 -2.20
C ALA A 600 -26.67 12.98 -1.98
N ASP A 601 -25.73 12.38 -1.26
CA ASP A 601 -24.38 12.86 -0.98
C ASP A 601 -23.35 12.47 -2.06
N GLY A 602 -23.78 11.76 -3.11
CA GLY A 602 -22.93 11.24 -4.18
C GLY A 602 -22.18 9.95 -3.83
N THR A 603 -22.33 9.41 -2.62
CA THR A 603 -21.82 8.07 -2.30
C THR A 603 -22.64 7.00 -3.01
N THR A 604 -22.07 5.82 -3.23
CA THR A 604 -22.78 4.67 -3.81
C THR A 604 -23.13 3.67 -2.71
N SER A 605 -24.41 3.32 -2.61
CA SER A 605 -24.89 2.24 -1.75
C SER A 605 -25.28 1.00 -2.56
N VAL A 606 -25.20 -0.18 -1.94
CA VAL A 606 -25.60 -1.45 -2.55
C VAL A 606 -26.95 -1.87 -1.99
N ALA A 607 -27.98 -1.84 -2.84
CA ALA A 607 -29.33 -2.29 -2.51
C ALA A 607 -29.62 -3.69 -3.05
N PHE A 608 -30.27 -4.50 -2.23
CA PHE A 608 -30.77 -5.82 -2.58
C PHE A 608 -32.30 -5.77 -2.61
N ASP A 609 -32.89 -6.08 -3.76
CA ASP A 609 -34.34 -6.18 -3.96
C ASP A 609 -34.81 -7.64 -3.81
N ASP A 610 -36.11 -7.88 -3.59
CA ASP A 610 -36.68 -9.22 -3.63
C ASP A 610 -36.76 -9.69 -5.10
N PRO A 611 -36.16 -10.82 -5.50
CA PRO A 611 -36.14 -11.25 -6.91
C PRO A 611 -37.52 -11.70 -7.44
N VAL A 612 -38.54 -11.80 -6.57
CA VAL A 612 -39.92 -12.15 -6.92
C VAL A 612 -40.84 -10.93 -6.91
N THR A 613 -40.66 -9.97 -5.99
CA THR A 613 -41.54 -8.78 -5.87
C THR A 613 -40.95 -7.49 -6.43
N GLY A 614 -39.63 -7.36 -6.49
CA GLY A 614 -38.93 -6.12 -6.81
C GLY A 614 -39.03 -5.04 -5.72
N GLU A 615 -39.35 -5.42 -4.48
CA GLU A 615 -39.32 -4.53 -3.31
C GLU A 615 -37.93 -4.57 -2.66
N GLU A 616 -37.36 -3.41 -2.31
CA GLU A 616 -36.06 -3.31 -1.60
C GLU A 616 -36.10 -4.07 -0.27
N LEU A 617 -35.21 -5.05 -0.09
CA LEU A 617 -35.04 -5.84 1.13
C LEU A 617 -34.20 -5.09 2.16
N VAL A 618 -33.03 -4.60 1.72
CA VAL A 618 -32.00 -3.92 2.51
C VAL A 618 -31.05 -3.16 1.59
N ARG A 619 -30.41 -2.13 2.13
CA ARG A 619 -29.44 -1.28 1.44
C ARG A 619 -28.27 -0.96 2.36
N PHE A 620 -27.06 -1.28 1.94
CA PHE A 620 -25.82 -0.99 2.66
C PHE A 620 -25.15 0.23 2.04
N THR A 621 -24.97 1.30 2.80
CA THR A 621 -24.18 2.48 2.41
C THR A 621 -22.70 2.19 2.62
N GLU A 622 -21.82 3.05 2.09
CA GLU A 622 -20.38 2.98 2.37
C GLU A 622 -20.08 2.93 3.88
N ALA A 623 -20.77 3.75 4.68
CA ALA A 623 -20.64 3.74 6.14
C ALA A 623 -21.13 2.45 6.83
N ASP A 624 -21.99 1.64 6.19
CA ASP A 624 -22.33 0.30 6.68
C ASP A 624 -21.31 -0.77 6.26
N LEU A 625 -20.52 -0.51 5.20
CA LEU A 625 -19.58 -1.44 4.56
C LEU A 625 -18.11 -1.21 4.93
N ILE A 626 -17.75 -0.01 5.40
CA ILE A 626 -16.48 0.22 6.09
C ILE A 626 -16.52 -0.65 7.36
N PRO A 627 -15.59 -1.63 7.51
CA PRO A 627 -15.48 -2.38 8.75
C PRO A 627 -15.23 -1.40 9.88
N ASP A 628 -16.10 -1.44 10.91
CA ASP A 628 -16.00 -0.66 12.14
C ASP A 628 -14.52 -0.51 12.55
N THR A 629 -13.96 0.68 12.29
CA THR A 629 -12.51 0.90 12.37
C THR A 629 -12.04 0.80 13.80
N ASP A 630 -12.89 1.21 14.73
CA ASP A 630 -12.67 1.09 16.17
C ASP A 630 -12.62 -0.41 16.53
N ARG A 631 -13.54 -1.22 16.00
CA ARG A 631 -13.47 -2.69 16.14
C ARG A 631 -12.23 -3.30 15.51
N LEU A 632 -11.71 -2.78 14.40
CA LEU A 632 -10.46 -3.28 13.79
C LEU A 632 -9.23 -2.88 14.60
N VAL A 633 -9.23 -1.69 15.21
CA VAL A 633 -8.22 -1.25 16.19
C VAL A 633 -8.30 -2.11 17.45
N ASP A 634 -9.47 -2.22 18.08
CA ASP A 634 -9.73 -3.09 19.24
C ASP A 634 -9.28 -4.54 18.99
N THR A 635 -9.61 -5.09 17.81
CA THR A 635 -9.22 -6.46 17.45
C THR A 635 -7.70 -6.59 17.25
N ARG A 636 -7.03 -5.55 16.74
CA ARG A 636 -5.55 -5.53 16.64
C ARG A 636 -4.88 -5.38 18.00
N GLU A 637 -5.44 -4.58 18.90
CA GLU A 637 -4.94 -4.46 20.28
C GLU A 637 -5.19 -5.74 21.09
N GLU A 638 -6.35 -6.40 20.92
CA GLU A 638 -6.63 -7.70 21.55
C GLU A 638 -5.69 -8.80 21.06
N LEU A 639 -5.37 -8.82 19.75
CA LEU A 639 -4.56 -9.89 19.14
C LEU A 639 -3.05 -9.64 19.14
N PHE A 640 -2.59 -8.38 19.16
CA PHE A 640 -1.16 -8.06 19.15
C PHE A 640 -0.69 -7.33 20.42
N GLY A 641 -1.58 -7.12 21.37
CA GLY A 641 -1.31 -6.32 22.57
C GLY A 641 -1.25 -4.82 22.24
N PRO A 642 -0.80 -4.00 23.20
CA PRO A 642 -0.90 -2.54 23.15
C PRO A 642 -0.10 -1.85 22.03
N THR A 643 0.72 -2.58 21.26
CA THR A 643 1.37 -2.01 20.07
C THR A 643 0.49 -2.12 18.82
N GLY A 644 -0.48 -3.04 18.78
CA GLY A 644 -1.33 -3.29 17.60
C GLY A 644 -0.57 -3.75 16.34
N VAL A 645 0.72 -4.08 16.44
CA VAL A 645 1.58 -4.45 15.30
C VAL A 645 1.68 -5.98 15.17
N PRO A 646 1.28 -6.58 14.02
CA PRO A 646 1.47 -8.01 13.78
C PRO A 646 2.94 -8.42 13.84
N PRO A 647 3.28 -9.63 14.34
CA PRO A 647 4.65 -10.15 14.27
C PRO A 647 5.20 -10.11 12.85
N ILE A 648 6.44 -9.64 12.69
CA ILE A 648 7.09 -9.56 11.38
C ILE A 648 7.86 -10.86 11.16
N TRP A 649 7.58 -11.56 10.05
CA TRP A 649 8.34 -12.74 9.63
C TRP A 649 9.21 -12.40 8.42
N ILE A 650 10.40 -13.02 8.38
CA ILE A 650 11.38 -12.86 7.31
C ILE A 650 11.47 -14.18 6.55
N GLY A 651 11.23 -14.10 5.25
CA GLY A 651 11.28 -15.21 4.32
C GLY A 651 12.46 -15.07 3.36
N TRP A 652 13.15 -16.18 3.09
CA TRP A 652 14.13 -16.26 2.01
C TRP A 652 13.94 -17.53 1.17
N SER A 653 14.23 -17.42 -0.13
CA SER A 653 14.29 -18.54 -1.06
C SER A 653 15.37 -18.33 -2.12
N ALA A 654 16.18 -19.37 -2.38
CA ALA A 654 17.15 -19.35 -3.47
C ALA A 654 16.52 -19.20 -4.88
N ASN A 655 15.29 -19.66 -5.06
CA ASN A 655 14.65 -19.77 -6.38
C ASN A 655 13.14 -19.44 -6.40
N GLY A 656 12.59 -18.94 -5.29
CA GLY A 656 11.17 -18.62 -5.10
C GLY A 656 10.23 -19.82 -4.87
N GLU A 657 10.73 -21.06 -4.88
CA GLU A 657 9.89 -22.27 -4.76
C GLU A 657 9.95 -22.88 -3.36
N ARG A 658 11.09 -22.76 -2.67
CA ARG A 658 11.30 -23.32 -1.31
C ARG A 658 11.74 -22.22 -0.35
N TRP A 659 10.92 -21.95 0.65
CA TRP A 659 11.05 -20.80 1.52
C TRP A 659 11.38 -21.19 2.95
N GLY A 660 12.42 -20.59 3.52
CA GLY A 660 12.67 -20.62 4.96
C GLY A 660 12.10 -19.36 5.60
N TRP A 661 11.18 -19.54 6.54
CA TRP A 661 10.55 -18.46 7.30
C TRP A 661 11.01 -18.47 8.75
N GLN A 662 11.25 -17.28 9.30
CA GLN A 662 11.56 -17.06 10.71
C GLN A 662 10.80 -15.85 11.23
N ASP A 663 10.50 -15.87 12.53
CA ASP A 663 10.10 -14.68 13.25
C ASP A 663 11.28 -13.69 13.33
N ALA A 664 11.05 -12.41 13.05
CA ALA A 664 12.12 -11.42 12.98
C ALA A 664 12.74 -11.10 14.35
N ALA A 665 11.95 -11.10 15.43
CA ALA A 665 12.47 -10.88 16.78
C ALA A 665 13.38 -12.05 17.19
N GLN A 666 12.98 -13.29 16.90
CA GLN A 666 13.84 -14.46 17.11
C GLN A 666 15.08 -14.43 16.22
N ALA A 667 14.94 -14.11 14.93
CA ALA A 667 16.04 -14.07 13.96
C ALA A 667 17.12 -13.04 14.33
N PHE A 668 16.72 -11.91 14.92
CA PHE A 668 17.60 -10.81 15.29
C PHE A 668 18.02 -10.82 16.77
N GLY A 669 17.53 -11.79 17.55
CA GLY A 669 17.82 -11.92 18.98
C GLY A 669 17.34 -10.71 19.78
N LEU A 670 16.11 -10.25 19.52
CA LEU A 670 15.42 -9.25 20.35
C LEU A 670 14.90 -9.90 21.64
N GLY A 671 14.90 -9.13 22.72
CA GLY A 671 14.31 -9.54 24.01
C GLY A 671 12.79 -9.31 24.08
N ASP A 672 12.12 -9.93 25.06
CA ASP A 672 10.65 -9.86 25.27
C ASP A 672 10.09 -8.47 25.59
N GLY A 673 10.92 -7.41 25.59
CA GLY A 673 10.53 -6.00 25.74
C GLY A 673 11.01 -5.09 24.60
N GLU A 674 11.65 -5.64 23.56
CA GLU A 674 12.13 -4.87 22.40
C GLU A 674 11.16 -5.03 21.21
N GLY A 675 10.64 -3.91 20.72
CA GLY A 675 9.85 -3.82 19.50
C GLY A 675 10.73 -3.69 18.27
N LEU A 676 10.16 -3.96 17.09
CA LEU A 676 10.85 -3.98 15.80
C LEU A 676 10.00 -3.28 14.72
N THR A 677 10.44 -2.11 14.24
CA THR A 677 9.86 -1.49 13.03
C THR A 677 10.73 -0.35 12.51
N PRO A 678 10.97 -0.20 11.19
CA PRO A 678 10.68 -1.13 10.10
C PRO A 678 11.83 -2.14 9.88
N VAL A 679 11.63 -3.13 9.00
CA VAL A 679 12.69 -4.02 8.49
C VAL A 679 12.96 -3.72 7.02
N SER A 680 14.22 -3.51 6.66
CA SER A 680 14.68 -3.41 5.27
C SER A 680 15.56 -4.61 4.94
N LEU A 681 15.39 -5.21 3.76
CA LEU A 681 16.13 -6.39 3.31
C LEU A 681 16.83 -6.12 1.98
N ALA A 682 18.07 -6.59 1.83
CA ALA A 682 18.78 -6.60 0.56
C ALA A 682 19.53 -7.90 0.33
N VAL A 683 19.34 -8.52 -0.84
CA VAL A 683 20.02 -9.75 -1.28
C VAL A 683 21.28 -9.41 -2.08
N GLY A 684 22.42 -9.94 -1.65
CA GLY A 684 23.72 -9.76 -2.30
C GLY A 684 24.15 -10.97 -3.13
N SER A 685 25.46 -11.14 -3.28
CA SER A 685 26.11 -12.19 -4.08
C SER A 685 25.99 -13.60 -3.46
N ASP A 686 26.31 -13.75 -2.18
CA ASP A 686 26.24 -14.98 -1.39
C ASP A 686 25.61 -14.77 0.01
N PHE A 687 24.92 -13.65 0.20
CA PHE A 687 24.45 -13.17 1.49
C PHE A 687 23.14 -12.38 1.39
N VAL A 688 22.48 -12.20 2.53
CA VAL A 688 21.36 -11.25 2.70
C VAL A 688 21.72 -10.31 3.86
N LEU A 689 21.52 -9.01 3.66
CA LEU A 689 21.53 -8.01 4.71
C LEU A 689 20.11 -7.70 5.15
N ALA A 690 19.96 -7.47 6.46
CA ALA A 690 18.80 -6.83 7.04
C ALA A 690 19.23 -5.62 7.86
N ARG A 691 18.46 -4.54 7.76
CA ARG A 691 18.45 -3.45 8.74
C ARG A 691 17.11 -3.52 9.48
N SER A 692 17.13 -3.32 10.77
CA SER A 692 15.93 -3.04 11.56
C SER A 692 16.15 -1.85 12.48
N ILE A 693 15.08 -1.18 12.89
CA ILE A 693 15.11 -0.32 14.08
C ILE A 693 14.42 -1.08 15.20
N SER A 694 15.16 -1.26 16.30
CA SER A 694 14.63 -1.78 17.56
C SER A 694 14.37 -0.65 18.54
N PHE A 695 13.33 -0.77 19.37
CA PHE A 695 12.96 0.21 20.40
C PHE A 695 12.47 -0.50 21.66
N ASP A 696 12.52 0.17 22.82
CA ASP A 696 11.95 -0.36 24.07
C ASP A 696 10.43 -0.15 24.05
N ILE A 697 9.65 -1.24 24.19
CA ILE A 697 8.19 -1.18 24.13
C ILE A 697 7.62 -0.40 25.32
N ALA A 698 8.21 -0.54 26.52
CA ALA A 698 7.74 0.17 27.70
C ALA A 698 8.06 1.67 27.62
N GLU A 699 9.20 2.05 27.04
CA GLU A 699 9.50 3.46 26.73
C GLU A 699 8.53 4.01 25.67
N ALA A 700 8.27 3.28 24.59
CA ALA A 700 7.33 3.70 23.55
C ALA A 700 5.89 3.85 24.08
N MET A 701 5.42 2.92 24.92
CA MET A 701 4.13 3.04 25.60
C MET A 701 4.10 4.21 26.58
N ALA A 702 5.13 4.40 27.39
CA ALA A 702 5.21 5.52 28.34
C ALA A 702 5.24 6.88 27.63
N LEU A 703 5.79 6.96 26.41
CA LEU A 703 5.74 8.13 25.56
C LEU A 703 4.35 8.34 24.94
N ALA A 704 3.66 7.27 24.52
CA ALA A 704 2.29 7.35 24.01
C ALA A 704 1.25 7.72 25.10
N GLU A 705 1.47 7.29 26.35
CA GLU A 705 0.63 7.64 27.51
C GLU A 705 0.96 9.02 28.11
N SER A 706 2.16 9.56 27.87
CA SER A 706 2.54 10.87 28.35
C SER A 706 1.91 11.95 27.48
N PRO A 707 1.15 12.92 28.03
CA PRO A 707 0.87 14.14 27.28
C PRO A 707 2.20 14.78 26.90
N GLU A 708 2.39 15.10 25.61
CA GLU A 708 3.67 15.61 25.13
C GLU A 708 4.03 16.90 25.88
N PRO A 709 5.23 17.00 26.49
CA PRO A 709 5.62 18.20 27.21
C PRO A 709 5.81 19.36 26.21
N GLU A 710 5.01 20.41 26.38
CA GLU A 710 5.00 21.63 25.56
C GLU A 710 6.43 22.06 25.14
N GLY A 711 6.73 21.99 23.84
CA GLY A 711 8.00 22.43 23.26
C GLY A 711 9.13 21.40 23.23
N SER A 712 8.88 20.12 23.52
CA SER A 712 9.86 19.07 23.27
C SER A 712 9.99 18.77 21.77
N GLN A 713 11.20 18.86 21.22
CA GLN A 713 11.44 18.57 19.80
C GLN A 713 11.12 17.10 19.48
N SER A 714 10.36 16.89 18.40
CA SER A 714 9.86 15.59 17.91
C SER A 714 10.97 14.73 17.27
N GLY A 715 12.08 14.53 17.99
CA GLY A 715 13.09 13.55 17.63
C GLY A 715 12.60 12.12 17.91
N PRO A 716 13.10 11.10 17.19
CA PRO A 716 12.83 9.72 17.56
C PRO A 716 13.33 9.46 19.00
N PRO A 717 12.62 8.62 19.78
CA PRO A 717 13.00 8.31 21.16
C PRO A 717 14.44 7.81 21.27
N SER A 718 15.13 8.12 22.37
CA SER A 718 16.53 7.72 22.57
C SER A 718 16.76 6.20 22.60
N SER A 719 15.70 5.41 22.85
CA SER A 719 15.70 3.95 22.73
C SER A 719 15.76 3.43 21.29
N TRP A 720 15.45 4.25 20.28
CA TRP A 720 15.41 3.81 18.88
C TRP A 720 16.82 3.58 18.35
N ARG A 721 17.14 2.30 18.12
CA ARG A 721 18.46 1.85 17.70
C ARG A 721 18.36 1.09 16.39
N ALA A 722 19.02 1.59 15.35
CA ALA A 722 19.26 0.81 14.15
C ALA A 722 20.21 -0.37 14.47
N ARG A 723 19.81 -1.58 14.10
CA ARG A 723 20.60 -2.81 14.18
C ARG A 723 20.72 -3.41 12.79
N TRP A 724 21.84 -4.10 12.57
CA TRP A 724 22.24 -4.62 11.28
C TRP A 724 22.53 -6.10 11.39
N PHE A 725 22.04 -6.88 10.45
CA PHE A 725 22.21 -8.33 10.44
C PHE A 725 22.64 -8.81 9.07
N ILE A 726 23.53 -9.80 9.05
CA ILE A 726 23.95 -10.49 7.85
C ILE A 726 23.68 -11.98 8.00
N ALA A 727 23.16 -12.60 6.95
CA ALA A 727 23.07 -14.05 6.82
C ALA A 727 23.80 -14.51 5.57
N LYS A 728 24.67 -15.51 5.69
CA LYS A 728 25.26 -16.20 4.54
C LYS A 728 24.29 -17.25 4.00
N VAL A 729 24.18 -17.31 2.68
CA VAL A 729 23.28 -18.23 1.97
C VAL A 729 23.96 -19.60 1.77
N PRO A 730 23.23 -20.72 1.98
CA PRO A 730 23.78 -22.08 1.97
C PRO A 730 24.03 -22.69 0.58
#